data_AF-A0AAW0WG90-F1
#
_entry.id   AF-A0AAW0WG90-F1
#
_cell.length_a   1.000
_cell.length_b   1.000
_cell.length_c   1.000
_cell.angle_alpha   90.00
_cell.angle_beta   90.00
_cell.angle_gamma   90.00
#
_symmetry.space_group_name_H-M   'P 1'
#
loop_
_entity.id
_entity.type
_entity.pdbx_description
1 polymer ?
#
loop_
_entity_poly.entity_id
_entity_poly.type
_entity_poly.pdbx_seq_one_letter_code
_entity_poly.pdbx_strand_id
1 'polypeptide(L)'
;MERNQVEAGAVLLLRFALDDSSHLVFGEAVRGLYYLIASEPDEQCLVMAQPWVPAGLEPGIASNIHASEKARQELDQEEAELKDFEIIKLDVIRALVRMDTHIRLRYILESLQPSPETVINILGILTRMVRHSLTAAWTLAQTPHLISVILDHFLPHNLSPLLTGQSVASMSSVYGVPLREALHLLKIMAAKGRQLAAILVNTHDVVSRILVYVSLEPSEISIPLKEALALSQEAYSLWGVLLTYGLSKPQEAFISFYPMLVRKLVFYRDKVSVSDYNDTNKFNYDVGAHMIAVMMRALNIAATHSLLKNKMMLNQGTTIGADGKAEVLVPPELTWNDLQDLPQLVETCLTKWLTELARISESTFSALRLIGSCCDFLEAYYVKWKDQTSYSGEVFNTRIKHLYNIIISTVLNSSMFRNLISVLPSHSSLISDLVPGTERDPNNLGSLGCVTFGGKVIPLGLSSSPFPLLLPLSNLLLSLHTLHPALDSQSVCAVLDSDEIATYLEKLCQSSQQLSSQWLTRIETHFICNILQVAALKGCRRRKLYHETALFMMPCIHKGDEHLIKTLLTCIICAPEFTSDLAEMSTCVRDLALQDYEPLKSPAIAQPVLSPLQLTNSICHSIKSIESELVNSLVSRREYDASLVLKNGIPFIINSITISQIEFPLVLDQYWPLYPIKCVFKISQQPPQPQDKTKQEQLRDQSSPEDILTVTRCLQLTYLTLKHRRNTTIHTTTLTGWMYHLSLVFLAANDIFLDANINSYLQGCLVEVFRNGGYANLDTNSKFEGYSALIDWYRNMVEQFMSVSYGDSTFALFLTIPLQQYWPVDFRKLLWGDNNVALQFFRLTTEQVDQFIPVQQFLEPAEQDEGMIIKYRSALGCHEVTVKRNPFLYKVAAHHAHI
;
A
#
# COMPACT_ATOMS: atom_id res chain seq x y z
N MET A 1 27.29 6.31 3.67
CA MET A 1 28.18 6.61 4.83
C MET A 1 27.62 5.98 6.10
N GLU A 2 26.32 6.10 6.36
CA GLU A 2 25.60 5.47 7.49
C GLU A 2 25.79 3.94 7.58
N ARG A 3 25.67 3.21 6.45
CA ARG A 3 25.86 1.75 6.40
C ARG A 3 27.21 1.29 6.99
N ASN A 4 28.30 2.01 6.69
CA ASN A 4 29.63 1.68 7.22
C ASN A 4 29.80 2.08 8.70
N GLN A 5 29.06 3.08 9.19
CA GLN A 5 29.18 3.55 10.58
C GLN A 5 28.43 2.66 11.57
N VAL A 6 27.24 2.16 11.19
CA VAL A 6 26.48 1.19 12.00
C VAL A 6 27.29 -0.11 12.16
N GLU A 7 27.89 -0.61 11.07
CA GLU A 7 28.73 -1.81 11.09
C GLU A 7 30.06 -1.63 11.85
N ALA A 8 30.57 -0.40 11.96
CA ALA A 8 31.81 -0.06 12.67
C ALA A 8 31.66 0.06 14.20
N GLY A 9 30.48 -0.25 14.77
CA GLY A 9 30.24 -0.20 16.22
C GLY A 9 29.93 1.19 16.78
N ALA A 10 29.63 2.18 15.91
CA ALA A 10 29.33 3.55 16.33
C ALA A 10 28.13 3.63 17.29
N VAL A 11 27.09 2.82 17.09
CA VAL A 11 25.90 2.76 17.98
C VAL A 11 26.30 2.47 19.42
N LEU A 12 27.19 1.49 19.63
CA LEU A 12 27.63 1.09 20.96
C LEU A 12 28.49 2.17 21.63
N LEU A 13 29.39 2.79 20.86
CA LEU A 13 30.22 3.90 21.33
C LEU A 13 29.37 5.09 21.76
N LEU A 14 28.40 5.50 20.93
CA LEU A 14 27.49 6.60 21.24
C LEU A 14 26.64 6.28 22.47
N ARG A 15 26.12 5.05 22.57
CA ARG A 15 25.37 4.59 23.74
C ARG A 15 26.21 4.67 25.03
N PHE A 16 27.46 4.23 25.00
CA PHE A 16 28.35 4.32 26.18
C PHE A 16 28.72 5.77 26.52
N ALA A 17 28.89 6.63 25.51
CA ALA A 17 29.17 8.05 25.72
C ALA A 17 28.00 8.81 26.37
N LEU A 18 26.78 8.27 26.37
CA LEU A 18 25.65 8.82 27.14
C LEU A 18 25.85 8.71 28.66
N ASP A 19 26.68 7.77 29.12
CA ASP A 19 26.97 7.54 30.54
C ASP A 19 28.14 8.43 31.03
N ASP A 20 28.71 9.29 30.18
CA ASP A 20 29.81 10.19 30.55
C ASP A 20 29.33 11.35 31.43
N SER A 21 30.16 11.74 32.41
CA SER A 21 29.89 12.87 33.31
C SER A 21 29.97 14.25 32.62
N SER A 22 30.66 14.35 31.49
CA SER A 22 30.88 15.60 30.76
C SER A 22 29.71 15.94 29.85
N HIS A 23 29.14 17.13 30.04
CA HIS A 23 28.05 17.64 29.19
C HIS A 23 28.42 17.77 27.72
N LEU A 24 29.70 17.98 27.41
CA LEU A 24 30.16 18.01 26.01
C LEU A 24 30.12 16.61 25.38
N VAL A 25 30.44 15.57 26.14
CA VAL A 25 30.52 14.20 25.64
C VAL A 25 29.13 13.62 25.42
N PHE A 26 28.26 13.63 26.44
CA PHE A 26 26.92 13.09 26.27
C PHE A 26 26.08 13.92 25.30
N GLY A 27 26.29 15.25 25.22
CA GLY A 27 25.58 16.12 24.28
C GLY A 27 25.89 15.76 22.82
N GLU A 28 27.18 15.57 22.51
CA GLU A 28 27.61 15.10 21.18
C GLU A 28 27.20 13.65 20.91
N ALA A 29 27.16 12.80 21.94
CA ALA A 29 26.66 11.43 21.81
C ALA A 29 25.17 11.40 21.46
N VAL A 30 24.34 12.22 22.10
CA VAL A 30 22.93 12.41 21.77
C VAL A 30 22.79 12.92 20.34
N ARG A 31 23.55 13.94 19.95
CA ARG A 31 23.49 14.51 18.59
C ARG A 31 23.87 13.47 17.53
N GLY A 32 24.97 12.75 17.75
CA GLY A 32 25.43 11.68 16.86
C GLY A 32 24.41 10.54 16.78
N LEU A 33 23.80 10.15 17.90
CA LEU A 33 22.79 9.10 17.93
C LEU A 33 21.52 9.54 17.18
N TYR A 34 21.05 10.77 17.38
CA TYR A 34 19.87 11.32 16.69
C TYR A 34 20.03 11.27 15.17
N TYR A 35 21.11 11.85 14.62
CA TYR A 35 21.35 11.85 13.17
C TYR A 35 21.66 10.46 12.61
N LEU A 36 22.09 9.51 13.45
CA LEU A 36 22.31 8.13 13.02
C LEU A 36 21.00 7.36 12.81
N ILE A 37 19.97 7.61 13.65
CA ILE A 37 18.75 6.77 13.67
C ILE A 37 17.50 7.48 13.14
N ALA A 38 17.45 8.80 13.19
CA ALA A 38 16.28 9.60 12.84
C ALA A 38 16.48 10.36 11.52
N SER A 39 15.42 10.43 10.72
CA SER A 39 15.40 11.16 9.45
C SER A 39 14.43 12.33 9.57
N GLU A 40 14.96 13.54 9.72
CA GLU A 40 14.15 14.77 9.76
C GLU A 40 13.29 14.95 8.48
N PRO A 41 13.80 14.71 7.26
CA PRO A 41 12.97 14.80 6.05
C PRO A 41 11.77 13.84 6.06
N ASP A 42 11.93 12.61 6.58
CA ASP A 42 10.83 11.64 6.67
C ASP A 42 9.72 12.17 7.59
N GLU A 43 10.09 12.68 8.77
CA GLU A 43 9.15 13.26 9.73
C GLU A 43 8.42 14.48 9.15
N GLN A 44 9.14 15.37 8.46
CA GLN A 44 8.55 16.55 7.82
C GLN A 44 7.53 16.17 6.75
N CYS A 45 7.85 15.20 5.88
CA CYS A 45 6.91 14.74 4.86
C CYS A 45 5.63 14.12 5.47
N LEU A 46 5.75 13.38 6.59
CA LEU A 46 4.59 12.84 7.30
C LEU A 46 3.72 13.94 7.91
N VAL A 47 4.32 14.92 8.58
CA VAL A 47 3.59 16.07 9.15
C VAL A 47 2.88 16.90 8.07
N MET A 48 3.49 17.05 6.90
CA MET A 48 2.87 17.74 5.76
C MET A 48 1.63 16.98 5.24
N ALA A 49 1.72 15.65 5.16
CA ALA A 49 0.66 14.79 4.65
C ALA A 49 -0.50 14.58 5.65
N GLN A 50 -0.23 14.68 6.95
CA GLN A 50 -1.09 14.18 8.02
C GLN A 50 -2.60 14.51 7.93
N PRO A 51 -3.04 15.75 7.65
CA PRO A 51 -4.48 16.08 7.64
C PRO A 51 -5.30 15.35 6.57
N TRP A 52 -4.63 14.83 5.54
CA TRP A 52 -5.26 14.36 4.30
C TRP A 52 -4.68 13.01 3.83
N VAL A 53 -3.87 12.35 4.66
CA VAL A 53 -3.50 10.94 4.45
C VAL A 53 -4.76 10.08 4.62
N PRO A 54 -5.02 9.12 3.71
CA PRO A 54 -6.17 8.22 3.80
C PRO A 54 -6.31 7.60 5.20
N ALA A 55 -7.52 7.70 5.77
CA ALA A 55 -7.90 7.28 7.12
C ALA A 55 -7.06 7.87 8.29
N GLY A 56 -6.04 8.70 8.04
CA GLY A 56 -5.08 9.17 9.03
C GLY A 56 -4.04 8.12 9.44
N LEU A 57 -3.65 7.25 8.50
CA LEU A 57 -2.68 6.18 8.75
C LEU A 57 -1.26 6.68 8.99
N GLU A 58 -0.55 6.04 9.91
CA GLU A 58 0.85 6.29 10.25
C GLU A 58 1.74 5.07 9.89
N PRO A 59 2.98 5.26 9.42
CA PRO A 59 3.89 4.15 9.18
C PRO A 59 4.61 3.71 10.47
N GLY A 60 4.84 2.41 10.58
CA GLY A 60 5.88 1.83 11.43
C GLY A 60 7.18 1.73 10.66
N ILE A 61 8.28 2.18 11.25
CA ILE A 61 9.60 2.22 10.59
C ILE A 61 10.55 1.30 11.37
N ALA A 62 10.68 0.05 10.94
CA ALA A 62 11.48 -0.96 11.62
C ALA A 62 12.59 -1.53 10.74
N SER A 63 13.43 -2.41 11.31
CA SER A 63 14.41 -3.20 10.55
C SER A 63 13.74 -4.21 9.61
N ASN A 64 14.50 -4.73 8.64
CA ASN A 64 14.00 -5.77 7.73
C ASN A 64 13.68 -7.09 8.46
N ILE A 65 14.37 -7.39 9.57
CA ILE A 65 14.07 -8.58 10.38
C ILE A 65 12.69 -8.44 11.03
N HIS A 66 12.33 -7.23 11.49
CA HIS A 66 11.00 -6.96 12.03
C HIS A 66 9.90 -7.09 10.96
N ALA A 67 10.25 -6.95 9.68
CA ALA A 67 9.34 -7.01 8.56
C ALA A 67 8.85 -8.46 8.26
N SER A 68 9.64 -9.47 8.65
CA SER A 68 9.30 -10.89 8.51
C SER A 68 8.79 -11.44 9.85
N GLU A 69 7.54 -11.91 9.87
CA GLU A 69 6.93 -12.49 11.08
C GLU A 69 7.74 -13.67 11.62
N LYS A 70 8.22 -14.54 10.73
CA LYS A 70 9.03 -15.71 11.08
C LYS A 70 10.37 -15.30 11.69
N ALA A 71 11.12 -14.43 11.01
CA ALA A 71 12.42 -13.98 11.50
C ALA A 71 12.29 -13.20 12.82
N ARG A 72 11.21 -12.42 12.99
CA ARG A 72 10.91 -11.74 14.25
C ARG A 72 10.68 -12.72 15.39
N GLN A 73 9.88 -13.76 15.18
CA GLN A 73 9.60 -14.78 16.20
C GLN A 73 10.84 -15.60 16.55
N GLU A 74 11.68 -15.93 15.58
CA GLU A 74 12.98 -16.59 15.80
C GLU A 74 13.89 -15.70 16.66
N LEU A 75 14.00 -14.41 16.30
CA LEU A 75 14.76 -13.44 17.10
C LEU A 75 14.21 -13.29 18.52
N ASP A 76 12.89 -13.27 18.70
CA ASP A 76 12.25 -13.17 20.02
C ASP A 76 12.64 -14.35 20.94
N GLN A 77 12.90 -15.54 20.39
CA GLN A 77 13.29 -16.73 21.14
C GLN A 77 14.79 -16.75 21.47
N GLU A 78 15.62 -16.33 20.53
CA GLU A 78 17.09 -16.38 20.65
C GLU A 78 17.67 -15.13 21.35
N GLU A 79 16.90 -14.04 21.49
CA GLU A 79 17.40 -12.75 21.98
C GLU A 79 18.10 -12.83 23.35
N ALA A 80 17.70 -13.78 24.21
CA ALA A 80 18.30 -13.95 25.53
C ALA A 80 19.77 -14.43 25.46
N GLU A 81 20.13 -15.15 24.40
CA GLU A 81 21.46 -15.74 24.21
C GLU A 81 22.40 -14.81 23.43
N LEU A 82 21.84 -13.81 22.73
CA LEU A 82 22.60 -12.85 21.92
C LEU A 82 23.18 -11.70 22.76
N LYS A 83 24.39 -11.28 22.41
CA LYS A 83 25.04 -10.07 22.94
C LYS A 83 24.48 -8.83 22.26
N ASP A 84 24.59 -7.68 22.94
CA ASP A 84 24.07 -6.40 22.41
C ASP A 84 24.60 -6.05 21.01
N PHE A 85 25.89 -6.29 20.75
CA PHE A 85 26.50 -6.09 19.42
C PHE A 85 25.91 -6.99 18.33
N GLU A 86 25.51 -8.22 18.67
CA GLU A 86 24.87 -9.14 17.73
C GLU A 86 23.46 -8.66 17.41
N ILE A 87 22.72 -8.18 18.42
CA ILE A 87 21.39 -7.59 18.22
C ILE A 87 21.50 -6.29 17.41
N ILE A 88 22.50 -5.44 17.61
CA ILE A 88 22.70 -4.22 16.80
C ILE A 88 22.81 -4.55 15.30
N LYS A 89 23.48 -5.66 14.94
CA LYS A 89 23.60 -6.10 13.55
C LYS A 89 22.27 -6.56 12.94
N LEU A 90 21.31 -6.94 13.77
CA LEU A 90 19.99 -7.39 13.37
C LEU A 90 18.99 -6.22 13.38
N ASP A 91 18.96 -5.44 14.46
CA ASP A 91 18.04 -4.34 14.69
C ASP A 91 18.62 -3.31 15.69
N VAL A 92 18.96 -2.13 15.17
CA VAL A 92 19.58 -1.05 15.96
C VAL A 92 18.63 -0.52 17.04
N ILE A 93 17.36 -0.33 16.72
CA ILE A 93 16.41 0.29 17.67
C ILE A 93 16.06 -0.69 18.79
N ARG A 94 15.83 -1.97 18.45
CA ARG A 94 15.61 -3.04 19.44
C ARG A 94 16.79 -3.15 20.40
N ALA A 95 18.03 -3.10 19.89
CA ALA A 95 19.22 -3.10 20.73
C ALA A 95 19.29 -1.87 21.66
N LEU A 96 18.98 -0.66 21.17
CA LEU A 96 18.96 0.55 22.00
C LEU A 96 17.90 0.48 23.11
N VAL A 97 16.72 -0.08 22.82
CA VAL A 97 15.67 -0.33 23.83
C VAL A 97 16.18 -1.31 24.89
N ARG A 98 16.74 -2.46 24.47
CA ARG A 98 17.31 -3.50 25.36
C ARG A 98 18.43 -2.95 26.25
N MET A 99 19.26 -2.07 25.71
CA MET A 99 20.36 -1.43 26.43
C MET A 99 19.91 -0.30 27.37
N ASP A 100 18.61 -0.16 27.64
CA ASP A 100 18.04 0.88 28.51
C ASP A 100 18.43 2.31 28.09
N THR A 101 18.57 2.55 26.79
CA THR A 101 18.90 3.89 26.28
C THR A 101 17.82 4.89 26.66
N HIS A 102 16.56 4.48 26.60
CA HIS A 102 15.41 5.31 27.00
C HIS A 102 15.46 5.73 28.49
N ILE A 103 15.99 4.89 29.38
CA ILE A 103 16.19 5.22 30.81
C ILE A 103 17.29 6.26 30.98
N ARG A 104 18.38 6.15 30.22
CA ARG A 104 19.49 7.12 30.22
C ARG A 104 19.05 8.48 29.70
N LEU A 105 18.33 8.49 28.58
CA LEU A 105 17.78 9.71 28.00
C LEU A 105 16.82 10.41 28.98
N ARG A 106 15.97 9.66 29.69
CA ARG A 106 15.18 10.20 30.79
C ARG A 106 16.05 10.84 31.86
N TYR A 107 17.09 10.15 32.35
CA TYR A 107 17.98 10.67 33.38
C TYR A 107 18.65 11.98 32.95
N ILE A 108 19.10 12.07 31.70
CA ILE A 108 19.67 13.31 31.14
C ILE A 108 18.62 14.43 31.20
N LEU A 109 17.38 14.17 30.74
CA LEU A 109 16.30 15.17 30.79
C LEU A 109 15.90 15.58 32.21
N GLU A 110 15.87 14.65 33.15
CA GLU A 110 15.36 14.89 34.51
C GLU A 110 16.42 15.50 35.43
N SER A 111 17.62 14.91 35.43
CA SER A 111 18.66 15.21 36.42
C SER A 111 19.74 16.16 35.89
N LEU A 112 20.11 16.07 34.62
CA LEU A 112 21.24 16.84 34.06
C LEU A 112 20.82 18.16 33.41
N GLN A 113 19.56 18.25 32.95
CA GLN A 113 18.97 19.45 32.32
C GLN A 113 19.83 20.04 31.21
N PRO A 114 19.94 19.37 30.04
CA PRO A 114 20.95 19.71 29.06
C PRO A 114 20.58 20.91 28.20
N SER A 115 21.46 21.25 27.26
CA SER A 115 21.22 22.32 26.27
C SER A 115 19.93 22.09 25.45
N PRO A 116 19.30 23.16 24.94
CA PRO A 116 18.08 23.08 24.12
C PRO A 116 18.15 22.11 22.94
N GLU A 117 19.24 22.14 22.18
CA GLU A 117 19.46 21.24 21.04
C GLU A 117 19.52 19.78 21.50
N THR A 118 20.17 19.50 22.63
CA THR A 118 20.23 18.16 23.21
C THR A 118 18.83 17.67 23.58
N VAL A 119 17.99 18.52 24.19
CA VAL A 119 16.59 18.16 24.53
C VAL A 119 15.79 17.80 23.27
N ILE A 120 15.87 18.61 22.23
CA ILE A 120 15.17 18.37 20.95
C ILE A 120 15.63 17.05 20.32
N ASN A 121 16.95 16.80 20.30
CA ASN A 121 17.52 15.55 19.78
C ASN A 121 17.07 14.33 20.60
N ILE A 122 16.98 14.45 21.94
CA ILE A 122 16.44 13.38 22.80
C ILE A 122 14.98 13.07 22.44
N LEU A 123 14.12 14.08 22.30
CA LEU A 123 12.72 13.88 21.92
C LEU A 123 12.61 13.25 20.52
N GLY A 124 13.50 13.62 19.60
CA GLY A 124 13.63 13.00 18.27
C GLY A 124 14.02 11.52 18.33
N ILE A 125 15.02 11.17 19.16
CA ILE A 125 15.43 9.77 19.40
C ILE A 125 14.26 8.96 19.97
N LEU A 126 13.58 9.48 21.00
CA LEU A 126 12.42 8.81 21.59
C LEU A 126 11.30 8.62 20.56
N THR A 127 11.04 9.62 19.72
CA THR A 127 10.04 9.53 18.63
C THR A 127 10.41 8.41 17.66
N ARG A 128 11.69 8.34 17.24
CA ARG A 128 12.17 7.28 16.36
C ARG A 128 12.03 5.89 17.00
N MET A 129 12.31 5.76 18.29
CA MET A 129 12.13 4.51 19.05
C MET A 129 10.66 4.09 19.13
N VAL A 130 9.74 5.03 19.39
CA VAL A 130 8.30 4.76 19.37
C VAL A 130 7.83 4.35 17.97
N ARG A 131 8.31 5.00 16.89
CA ARG A 131 7.93 4.65 15.51
C ARG A 131 8.31 3.24 15.09
N HIS A 132 9.30 2.64 15.75
CA HIS A 132 9.82 1.32 15.40
C HIS A 132 8.76 0.22 15.45
N SER A 133 8.18 0.00 16.62
CA SER A 133 7.35 -1.18 16.88
C SER A 133 6.42 -0.91 18.05
N LEU A 134 5.29 -1.63 18.10
CA LEU A 134 4.36 -1.55 19.23
C LEU A 134 5.04 -1.92 20.57
N THR A 135 5.93 -2.92 20.56
CA THR A 135 6.71 -3.35 21.74
C THR A 135 7.59 -2.22 22.28
N ALA A 136 8.42 -1.61 21.42
CA ALA A 136 9.23 -0.44 21.82
C ALA A 136 8.39 0.72 22.36
N ALA A 137 7.26 1.03 21.72
CA ALA A 137 6.34 2.08 22.21
C ALA A 137 5.81 1.77 23.61
N TRP A 138 5.45 0.50 23.88
CA TRP A 138 5.05 0.04 25.22
C TRP A 138 6.17 0.15 26.25
N THR A 139 7.39 -0.27 25.91
CA THR A 139 8.54 -0.14 26.82
C THR A 139 8.77 1.31 27.22
N LEU A 140 8.73 2.24 26.24
CA LEU A 140 8.88 3.67 26.51
C LEU A 140 7.72 4.22 27.35
N ALA A 141 6.48 3.82 27.06
CA ALA A 141 5.32 4.26 27.83
C ALA A 141 5.35 3.77 29.30
N GLN A 142 5.92 2.58 29.53
CA GLN A 142 6.07 1.99 30.88
C GLN A 142 7.34 2.45 31.61
N THR A 143 8.21 3.21 30.94
CA THR A 143 9.45 3.70 31.54
C THR A 143 9.11 4.64 32.71
N PRO A 144 9.55 4.34 33.95
CA PRO A 144 9.21 5.15 35.11
C PRO A 144 9.64 6.60 34.91
N HIS A 145 8.74 7.53 35.24
CA HIS A 145 8.92 8.99 35.17
C HIS A 145 9.16 9.60 33.78
N LEU A 146 9.33 8.81 32.70
CA LEU A 146 9.65 9.38 31.39
C LEU A 146 8.55 10.31 30.86
N ILE A 147 7.30 9.84 30.83
CA ILE A 147 6.17 10.65 30.34
C ILE A 147 5.92 11.84 31.27
N SER A 148 5.99 11.66 32.60
CA SER A 148 5.77 12.78 33.54
C SER A 148 6.82 13.88 33.39
N VAL A 149 8.11 13.52 33.28
CA VAL A 149 9.20 14.48 33.03
C VAL A 149 8.94 15.26 31.74
N ILE A 150 8.52 14.58 30.67
CA ILE A 150 8.20 15.24 29.39
C ILE A 150 7.02 16.20 29.55
N LEU A 151 5.95 15.78 30.22
CA LEU A 151 4.77 16.61 30.42
C LEU A 151 5.03 17.82 31.32
N ASP A 152 5.78 17.65 32.40
CA ASP A 152 5.97 18.70 33.40
C ASP A 152 7.00 19.74 32.93
N HIS A 153 8.06 19.33 32.25
CA HIS A 153 9.10 20.25 31.80
C HIS A 153 8.87 20.82 30.40
N PHE A 154 8.26 20.07 29.48
CA PHE A 154 8.15 20.46 28.07
C PHE A 154 6.71 20.62 27.59
N LEU A 155 5.70 20.35 28.44
CA LEU A 155 4.30 20.68 28.19
C LEU A 155 3.62 21.28 29.44
N PRO A 156 4.15 22.36 30.04
CA PRO A 156 3.65 22.92 31.30
C PRO A 156 2.17 23.36 31.21
N HIS A 157 1.38 23.04 32.24
CA HIS A 157 0.00 23.52 32.36
C HIS A 157 -0.10 25.04 32.56
N ASN A 158 0.84 25.59 33.31
CA ASN A 158 0.83 27.00 33.67
C ASN A 158 1.74 27.79 32.74
N LEU A 159 1.14 28.59 31.85
CA LEU A 159 1.85 29.47 30.92
C LEU A 159 2.06 30.88 31.48
N SER A 160 1.66 31.19 32.72
CA SER A 160 1.84 32.53 33.32
C SER A 160 3.27 33.08 33.21
N PRO A 161 4.35 32.30 33.39
CA PRO A 161 5.71 32.80 33.20
C PRO A 161 5.94 33.39 31.80
N LEU A 162 5.35 32.76 30.78
CA LEU A 162 5.46 33.16 29.38
C LEU A 162 4.54 34.33 29.01
N LEU A 163 3.62 34.72 29.89
CA LEU A 163 2.79 35.94 29.74
C LEU A 163 3.50 37.17 30.33
N THR A 164 4.52 37.00 31.19
CA THR A 164 5.21 38.11 31.88
C THR A 164 6.27 38.84 31.04
N GLY A 165 6.41 38.48 29.75
CA GLY A 165 7.13 39.30 28.77
C GLY A 165 8.65 39.09 28.67
N GLN A 166 9.24 38.13 29.38
CA GLN A 166 10.60 37.68 29.04
C GLN A 166 10.54 36.89 27.73
N SER A 167 11.18 37.42 26.69
CA SER A 167 11.22 36.73 25.40
C SER A 167 11.90 35.37 25.54
N VAL A 168 11.27 34.30 25.06
CA VAL A 168 11.87 32.96 25.03
C VAL A 168 13.19 32.95 24.24
N ALA A 169 13.36 33.87 23.29
CA ALA A 169 14.61 34.04 22.53
C ALA A 169 15.80 34.48 23.39
N SER A 170 15.57 35.00 24.60
CA SER A 170 16.63 35.37 25.56
C SER A 170 16.85 34.33 26.67
N MET A 171 16.12 33.21 26.66
CA MET A 171 16.25 32.16 27.67
C MET A 171 17.40 31.20 27.31
N SER A 172 18.22 30.84 28.31
CA SER A 172 19.31 29.87 28.15
C SER A 172 18.86 28.41 28.26
N SER A 173 17.58 28.16 28.57
CA SER A 173 17.01 26.84 28.83
C SER A 173 15.60 26.72 28.26
N VAL A 174 15.24 25.53 27.78
CA VAL A 174 13.90 25.17 27.28
C VAL A 174 13.00 24.56 28.36
N TYR A 175 13.48 24.42 29.59
CA TYR A 175 12.69 23.88 30.69
C TYR A 175 11.61 24.88 31.12
N GLY A 176 10.36 24.40 31.16
CA GLY A 176 9.19 25.24 31.39
C GLY A 176 8.70 25.99 30.14
N VAL A 177 9.30 25.72 28.98
CA VAL A 177 8.84 26.20 27.67
C VAL A 177 8.14 25.05 26.94
N PRO A 178 6.94 25.26 26.38
CA PRO A 178 6.24 24.20 25.66
C PRO A 178 6.96 23.87 24.34
N LEU A 179 7.20 22.57 24.10
CA LEU A 179 7.87 22.05 22.90
C LEU A 179 6.90 21.22 22.04
N ARG A 180 6.84 21.52 20.74
CA ARG A 180 5.98 20.78 19.79
C ARG A 180 6.46 19.34 19.59
N GLU A 181 7.76 19.09 19.73
CA GLU A 181 8.39 17.78 19.62
C GLU A 181 7.87 16.83 20.71
N ALA A 182 7.52 17.35 21.89
CA ALA A 182 6.90 16.58 22.96
C ALA A 182 5.47 16.15 22.60
N LEU A 183 4.66 17.04 22.02
CA LEU A 183 3.32 16.69 21.50
C LEU A 183 3.42 15.67 20.36
N HIS A 184 4.38 15.86 19.46
CA HIS A 184 4.63 14.93 18.35
C HIS A 184 4.97 13.52 18.86
N LEU A 185 5.88 13.40 19.84
CA LEU A 185 6.19 12.11 20.48
C LEU A 185 4.93 11.42 21.04
N LEU A 186 4.10 12.17 21.79
CA LEU A 186 2.86 11.64 22.37
C LEU A 186 1.84 11.23 21.29
N LYS A 187 1.77 11.99 20.18
CA LYS A 187 0.92 11.67 19.02
C LYS A 187 1.33 10.35 18.40
N ILE A 188 2.62 10.16 18.13
CA ILE A 188 3.13 8.93 17.54
C ILE A 188 2.93 7.74 18.49
N MET A 189 3.10 7.95 19.79
CA MET A 189 2.83 6.92 20.80
C MET A 189 1.34 6.55 20.85
N ALA A 190 0.44 7.53 20.82
CA ALA A 190 -1.00 7.29 20.75
C ALA A 190 -1.40 6.55 19.48
N ALA A 191 -0.81 6.89 18.32
CA ALA A 191 -1.13 6.28 17.03
C ALA A 191 -0.77 4.77 16.94
N LYS A 192 0.14 4.28 17.79
CA LYS A 192 0.52 2.86 17.83
C LYS A 192 -0.62 1.95 18.28
N GLY A 193 -1.55 2.45 19.09
CA GLY A 193 -2.74 1.68 19.43
C GLY A 193 -3.62 2.30 20.50
N ARG A 194 -4.88 1.85 20.51
CA ARG A 194 -5.95 2.32 21.41
C ARG A 194 -5.58 2.23 22.89
N GLN A 195 -4.88 1.17 23.30
CA GLN A 195 -4.46 0.99 24.69
C GLN A 195 -3.41 2.01 25.13
N LEU A 196 -2.40 2.30 24.30
CA LEU A 196 -1.40 3.34 24.58
C LEU A 196 -2.06 4.72 24.64
N ALA A 197 -2.96 5.02 23.70
CA ALA A 197 -3.75 6.25 23.73
C ALA A 197 -4.58 6.35 25.04
N ALA A 198 -5.19 5.25 25.50
CA ALA A 198 -5.94 5.23 26.75
C ALA A 198 -5.04 5.47 27.98
N ILE A 199 -3.80 4.95 28.01
CA ILE A 199 -2.84 5.22 29.09
C ILE A 199 -2.48 6.71 29.14
N LEU A 200 -2.18 7.32 27.99
CA LEU A 200 -1.89 8.75 27.91
C LEU A 200 -3.05 9.61 28.43
N VAL A 201 -4.29 9.22 28.13
CA VAL A 201 -5.49 9.94 28.55
C VAL A 201 -5.84 9.72 30.03
N ASN A 202 -5.80 8.48 30.49
CA ASN A 202 -6.32 8.10 31.81
C ASN A 202 -5.27 8.24 32.91
N THR A 203 -4.01 7.87 32.63
CA THR A 203 -2.92 7.87 33.61
C THR A 203 -2.17 9.21 33.63
N HIS A 204 -1.94 9.80 32.46
CA HIS A 204 -1.12 11.01 32.32
C HIS A 204 -1.89 12.30 32.05
N ASP A 205 -3.22 12.21 31.94
CA ASP A 205 -4.13 13.34 31.70
C ASP A 205 -3.72 14.24 30.54
N VAL A 206 -3.22 13.66 29.45
CA VAL A 206 -2.71 14.42 28.29
C VAL A 206 -3.77 15.36 27.67
N VAL A 207 -5.06 15.07 27.84
CA VAL A 207 -6.16 15.92 27.33
C VAL A 207 -6.11 17.31 27.94
N SER A 208 -5.91 17.45 29.23
CA SER A 208 -5.85 18.78 29.87
C SER A 208 -4.66 19.60 29.36
N ARG A 209 -3.56 18.93 29.00
CA ARG A 209 -2.36 19.56 28.39
C ARG A 209 -2.66 20.04 26.97
N ILE A 210 -3.32 19.21 26.15
CA ILE A 210 -3.76 19.59 24.80
C ILE A 210 -4.64 20.84 24.85
N LEU A 211 -5.59 20.88 25.78
CA LEU A 211 -6.56 21.97 25.90
C LEU A 211 -5.93 23.35 26.13
N VAL A 212 -4.77 23.40 26.81
CA VAL A 212 -3.98 24.64 26.98
C VAL A 212 -3.49 25.17 25.63
N TYR A 213 -2.99 24.30 24.75
CA TYR A 213 -2.35 24.71 23.49
C TYR A 213 -3.35 24.95 22.35
N VAL A 214 -4.50 24.27 22.35
CA VAL A 214 -5.57 24.55 21.38
C VAL A 214 -6.33 25.84 21.71
N SER A 215 -6.29 26.30 22.96
CA SER A 215 -6.89 27.57 23.41
C SER A 215 -5.90 28.74 23.44
N LEU A 216 -4.63 28.49 23.13
CA LEU A 216 -3.59 29.50 23.10
C LEU A 216 -3.90 30.61 22.09
N GLU A 217 -3.79 31.87 22.52
CA GLU A 217 -3.83 33.04 21.66
C GLU A 217 -2.38 33.46 21.31
N PRO A 218 -1.92 33.27 20.06
CA PRO A 218 -0.51 33.42 19.71
C PRO A 218 0.05 34.83 19.91
N SER A 219 -0.80 35.86 19.95
CA SER A 219 -0.41 37.25 20.17
C SER A 219 -0.13 37.59 21.63
N GLU A 220 -0.57 36.77 22.58
CA GLU A 220 -0.48 37.06 24.01
C GLU A 220 0.71 36.38 24.71
N ILE A 221 1.35 35.41 24.04
CA ILE A 221 2.46 34.63 24.61
C ILE A 221 3.82 35.11 24.09
N SER A 222 4.84 35.12 24.95
CA SER A 222 6.22 35.50 24.61
C SER A 222 7.01 34.46 23.81
N ILE A 223 6.33 33.61 23.05
CA ILE A 223 6.90 32.61 22.13
C ILE A 223 6.80 33.15 20.68
N PRO A 224 7.78 32.88 19.79
CA PRO A 224 7.65 33.21 18.38
C PRO A 224 6.33 32.69 17.77
N LEU A 225 5.64 33.54 17.00
CA LEU A 225 4.34 33.23 16.39
C LEU A 225 4.32 31.88 15.65
N LYS A 226 5.38 31.58 14.90
CA LYS A 226 5.54 30.31 14.18
C LYS A 226 5.49 29.09 15.11
N GLU A 227 6.18 29.16 16.25
CA GLU A 227 6.22 28.06 17.21
C GLU A 227 4.91 27.92 17.97
N ALA A 228 4.26 29.04 18.34
CA ALA A 228 2.93 29.01 18.95
C ALA A 228 1.87 28.37 18.04
N LEU A 229 1.91 28.66 16.74
CA LEU A 229 1.02 28.04 15.75
C LEU A 229 1.36 26.56 15.53
N ALA A 230 2.65 26.20 15.45
CA ALA A 230 3.07 24.81 15.33
C ALA A 230 2.68 23.96 16.55
N LEU A 231 2.77 24.53 17.76
CA LEU A 231 2.27 23.91 19.00
C LEU A 231 0.77 23.65 18.93
N SER A 232 -0.01 24.64 18.48
CA SER A 232 -1.46 24.50 18.32
C SER A 232 -1.80 23.42 17.28
N GLN A 233 -1.06 23.38 16.17
CA GLN A 233 -1.21 22.37 15.13
C GLN A 233 -1.00 20.95 15.67
N GLU A 234 0.12 20.70 16.36
CA GLU A 234 0.42 19.39 16.95
C GLU A 234 -0.56 19.01 18.06
N ALA A 235 -1.07 19.97 18.82
CA ALA A 235 -2.09 19.73 19.84
C ALA A 235 -3.42 19.27 19.22
N TYR A 236 -3.91 19.94 18.16
CA TYR A 236 -5.08 19.47 17.40
C TYR A 236 -4.83 18.10 16.78
N SER A 237 -3.63 17.88 16.26
CA SER A 237 -3.23 16.62 15.65
C SER A 237 -3.31 15.44 16.63
N LEU A 238 -2.71 15.57 17.81
CA LEU A 238 -2.81 14.59 18.88
C LEU A 238 -4.26 14.38 19.34
N TRP A 239 -5.04 15.47 19.47
CA TRP A 239 -6.46 15.35 19.82
C TRP A 239 -7.24 14.52 18.79
N GLY A 240 -6.99 14.74 17.50
CA GLY A 240 -7.59 13.97 16.40
C GLY A 240 -7.27 12.47 16.47
N VAL A 241 -6.02 12.11 16.81
CA VAL A 241 -5.62 10.71 17.03
C VAL A 241 -6.41 10.10 18.20
N LEU A 242 -6.52 10.81 19.33
CA LEU A 242 -7.27 10.33 20.49
C LEU A 242 -8.76 10.15 20.21
N LEU A 243 -9.37 11.07 19.46
CA LEU A 243 -10.77 10.97 19.02
C LEU A 243 -11.00 9.83 18.02
N THR A 244 -10.00 9.49 17.20
CA THR A 244 -10.11 8.35 16.25
C THR A 244 -10.38 7.03 16.95
N TYR A 245 -9.96 6.88 18.22
CA TYR A 245 -10.23 5.69 19.05
C TYR A 245 -11.52 5.78 19.88
N GLY A 246 -12.26 6.89 19.81
CA GLY A 246 -13.51 7.08 20.56
C GLY A 246 -13.33 7.04 22.09
N LEU A 247 -12.23 7.60 22.62
CA LEU A 247 -11.99 7.68 24.07
C LEU A 247 -12.89 8.75 24.72
N SER A 248 -13.33 8.55 25.97
CA SER A 248 -14.35 9.42 26.62
C SER A 248 -13.84 10.83 26.96
N LYS A 249 -12.72 10.99 27.69
CA LYS A 249 -12.22 12.33 28.05
C LYS A 249 -11.98 13.25 26.85
N PRO A 250 -11.40 12.79 25.71
CA PRO A 250 -11.30 13.62 24.51
C PRO A 250 -12.66 14.06 23.93
N GLN A 251 -13.72 13.25 24.08
CA GLN A 251 -15.08 13.62 23.68
C GLN A 251 -15.68 14.67 24.61
N GLU A 252 -15.57 14.48 25.93
CA GLU A 252 -16.00 15.44 26.95
C GLU A 252 -15.32 16.81 26.74
N ALA A 253 -14.02 16.78 26.45
CA ALA A 253 -13.24 17.95 26.08
C ALA A 253 -13.77 18.63 24.81
N PHE A 254 -14.19 17.84 23.81
CA PHE A 254 -14.74 18.38 22.56
C PHE A 254 -16.06 19.10 22.81
N ILE A 255 -16.96 18.48 23.58
CA ILE A 255 -18.23 19.09 23.97
C ILE A 255 -17.99 20.41 24.72
N SER A 256 -17.06 20.41 25.67
CA SER A 256 -16.72 21.59 26.48
C SER A 256 -16.13 22.74 25.65
N PHE A 257 -15.30 22.43 24.65
CA PHE A 257 -14.63 23.43 23.80
C PHE A 257 -15.36 23.72 22.48
N TYR A 258 -16.51 23.08 22.24
CA TYR A 258 -17.29 23.24 21.02
C TYR A 258 -17.59 24.72 20.68
N PRO A 259 -18.03 25.59 21.61
CA PRO A 259 -18.27 27.00 21.31
C PRO A 259 -17.01 27.75 20.84
N MET A 260 -15.85 27.40 21.38
CA MET A 260 -14.56 27.98 20.97
C MET A 260 -14.19 27.55 19.55
N LEU A 261 -14.37 26.26 19.23
CA LEU A 261 -14.12 25.71 17.90
C LEU A 261 -15.03 26.36 16.84
N VAL A 262 -16.32 26.53 17.14
CA VAL A 262 -17.27 27.25 16.27
C VAL A 262 -16.85 28.72 16.09
N ARG A 263 -16.48 29.42 17.17
CA ARG A 263 -16.01 30.81 17.10
C ARG A 263 -14.75 30.94 16.24
N LYS A 264 -13.79 30.02 16.38
CA LYS A 264 -12.61 29.96 15.50
C LYS A 264 -13.04 29.74 14.05
N LEU A 265 -13.89 28.76 13.76
CA LEU A 265 -14.34 28.52 12.39
C LEU A 265 -15.07 29.73 11.77
N VAL A 266 -15.85 30.47 12.57
CA VAL A 266 -16.44 31.76 12.17
C VAL A 266 -15.36 32.80 11.84
N PHE A 267 -14.30 32.89 12.63
CA PHE A 267 -13.15 33.74 12.30
C PHE A 267 -12.50 33.33 10.97
N TYR A 268 -12.31 32.03 10.71
CA TYR A 268 -11.79 31.55 9.43
C TYR A 268 -12.70 31.95 8.26
N ARG A 269 -14.03 31.79 8.42
CA ARG A 269 -15.02 32.25 7.44
C ARG A 269 -14.90 33.74 7.15
N ASP A 270 -14.81 34.58 8.19
CA ASP A 270 -14.94 36.03 8.04
C ASP A 270 -13.62 36.74 7.74
N LYS A 271 -12.48 36.21 8.20
CA LYS A 271 -11.19 36.92 8.21
C LYS A 271 -10.06 36.24 7.44
N VAL A 272 -10.16 34.93 7.18
CA VAL A 272 -9.09 34.19 6.49
C VAL A 272 -9.43 34.04 5.01
N SER A 273 -8.65 34.66 4.14
CA SER A 273 -8.75 34.48 2.68
C SER A 273 -7.63 33.59 2.18
N VAL A 274 -7.91 32.78 1.16
CA VAL A 274 -6.90 31.93 0.48
C VAL A 274 -6.18 32.65 -0.67
N SER A 275 -6.59 33.87 -1.01
CA SER A 275 -5.90 34.70 -2.01
C SER A 275 -4.69 35.46 -1.45
N ASP A 276 -4.50 35.47 -0.13
CA ASP A 276 -3.45 36.23 0.53
C ASP A 276 -2.10 35.47 0.54
N TYR A 277 -1.13 35.97 -0.22
CA TYR A 277 0.20 35.36 -0.41
C TYR A 277 1.22 35.63 0.72
N ASN A 278 0.76 35.85 1.94
CA ASN A 278 1.67 36.11 3.05
C ASN A 278 2.19 34.81 3.67
N ASP A 279 3.52 34.67 3.80
CA ASP A 279 4.16 33.51 4.42
C ASP A 279 3.67 33.24 5.86
N THR A 280 3.25 34.27 6.58
CA THR A 280 2.67 34.16 7.93
C THR A 280 1.30 33.47 7.94
N ASN A 281 0.53 33.53 6.84
CA ASN A 281 -0.79 32.90 6.74
C ASN A 281 -0.70 31.38 6.55
N LYS A 282 0.43 30.85 6.07
CA LYS A 282 0.63 29.41 5.85
C LYS A 282 0.35 28.59 7.11
N PHE A 283 0.97 28.97 8.22
CA PHE A 283 0.77 28.31 9.53
C PHE A 283 -0.66 28.44 10.05
N ASN A 284 -1.35 29.54 9.73
CA ASN A 284 -2.76 29.71 10.10
C ASN A 284 -3.66 28.75 9.32
N TYR A 285 -3.45 28.59 8.01
CA TYR A 285 -4.18 27.60 7.22
C TYR A 285 -3.97 26.17 7.75
N ASP A 286 -2.74 25.88 8.18
CA ASP A 286 -2.35 24.59 8.71
C ASP A 286 -3.03 24.26 10.04
N VAL A 287 -3.13 25.23 10.96
CA VAL A 287 -3.92 25.11 12.19
C VAL A 287 -5.39 24.87 11.87
N GLY A 288 -5.95 25.62 10.92
CA GLY A 288 -7.34 25.46 10.47
C GLY A 288 -7.63 24.06 9.93
N ALA A 289 -6.72 23.51 9.12
CA ALA A 289 -6.86 22.16 8.57
C ALA A 289 -6.92 21.08 9.66
N HIS A 290 -6.05 21.16 10.66
CA HIS A 290 -6.05 20.21 11.78
C HIS A 290 -7.26 20.40 12.70
N MET A 291 -7.72 21.64 12.91
CA MET A 291 -8.94 21.92 13.66
C MET A 291 -10.18 21.30 12.99
N ILE A 292 -10.31 21.43 11.67
CA ILE A 292 -11.41 20.82 10.91
C ILE A 292 -11.30 19.30 10.93
N ALA A 293 -10.08 18.74 10.85
CA ALA A 293 -9.86 17.31 11.01
C ALA A 293 -10.34 16.80 12.38
N VAL A 294 -10.11 17.53 13.48
CA VAL A 294 -10.65 17.21 14.82
C VAL A 294 -12.18 17.21 14.81
N MET A 295 -12.82 18.20 14.20
CA MET A 295 -14.28 18.23 14.04
C MET A 295 -14.80 17.03 13.25
N MET A 296 -14.10 16.63 12.19
CA MET A 296 -14.43 15.43 11.41
C MET A 296 -14.31 14.15 12.25
N ARG A 297 -13.26 14.00 13.07
CA ARG A 297 -13.14 12.84 13.97
C ARG A 297 -14.25 12.82 15.03
N ALA A 298 -14.63 13.98 15.57
CA ALA A 298 -15.77 14.11 16.47
C ALA A 298 -17.10 13.72 15.78
N LEU A 299 -17.30 14.14 14.52
CA LEU A 299 -18.46 13.75 13.71
C LEU A 299 -18.52 12.22 13.51
N ASN A 300 -17.38 11.57 13.26
CA ASN A 300 -17.30 10.13 13.12
C ASN A 300 -17.71 9.38 14.40
N ILE A 301 -17.39 9.93 15.58
CA ILE A 301 -17.86 9.40 16.86
C ILE A 301 -19.37 9.61 16.99
N ALA A 302 -19.84 10.84 16.78
CA ALA A 302 -21.25 11.21 16.91
C ALA A 302 -22.18 10.34 16.06
N ALA A 303 -21.73 9.99 14.84
CA ALA A 303 -22.45 9.12 13.91
C ALA A 303 -22.68 7.69 14.43
N THR A 304 -21.90 7.23 15.42
CA THR A 304 -22.02 5.88 15.98
C THR A 304 -23.00 5.79 17.16
N HIS A 305 -23.47 6.93 17.68
CA HIS A 305 -24.38 6.96 18.84
C HIS A 305 -25.67 6.17 18.60
N SER A 306 -26.38 6.46 17.51
CA SER A 306 -27.64 5.81 17.14
C SER A 306 -27.45 4.30 16.94
N LEU A 307 -26.39 3.92 16.23
CA LEU A 307 -26.03 2.54 15.96
C LEU A 307 -25.79 1.74 17.25
N LEU A 308 -24.96 2.26 18.16
CA LEU A 308 -24.64 1.59 19.42
C LEU A 308 -25.82 1.55 20.38
N LYS A 309 -26.64 2.60 20.41
CA LYS A 309 -27.87 2.63 21.21
C LYS A 309 -28.84 1.53 20.76
N ASN A 310 -29.05 1.36 19.46
CA ASN A 310 -29.91 0.29 18.92
C ASN A 310 -29.34 -1.10 19.22
N LYS A 311 -28.02 -1.27 19.04
CA LYS A 311 -27.30 -2.50 19.38
C LYS A 311 -27.42 -2.90 20.85
N MET A 312 -27.27 -1.93 21.74
CA MET A 312 -27.45 -2.11 23.19
C MET A 312 -28.89 -2.51 23.54
N MET A 313 -29.91 -1.87 22.94
CA MET A 313 -31.32 -2.23 23.13
C MET A 313 -31.66 -3.66 22.67
N LEU A 314 -30.92 -4.19 21.70
CA LEU A 314 -31.06 -5.54 21.17
C LEU A 314 -30.20 -6.59 21.91
N ASN A 315 -29.51 -6.22 23.00
CA ASN A 315 -28.51 -7.04 23.70
C ASN A 315 -27.38 -7.55 22.78
N GLN A 316 -27.07 -6.81 21.71
CA GLN A 316 -26.05 -7.13 20.72
C GLN A 316 -24.98 -6.03 20.73
N GLY A 317 -23.91 -6.20 21.50
CA GLY A 317 -22.89 -5.15 21.63
C GLY A 317 -21.62 -5.54 22.37
N THR A 318 -21.44 -6.84 22.63
CA THR A 318 -20.22 -7.37 23.24
C THR A 318 -19.14 -7.53 22.18
N THR A 319 -18.05 -6.80 22.35
CA THR A 319 -16.80 -7.01 21.61
C THR A 319 -15.79 -7.68 22.52
N ILE A 320 -14.89 -8.47 21.95
CA ILE A 320 -13.74 -8.98 22.70
C ILE A 320 -12.71 -7.84 22.74
N GLY A 321 -12.48 -7.28 23.92
CA GLY A 321 -11.43 -6.31 24.18
C GLY A 321 -10.05 -6.89 23.91
N ALA A 322 -9.06 -6.02 23.79
CA ALA A 322 -7.67 -6.43 23.50
C ALA A 322 -7.01 -7.27 24.61
N ASP A 323 -7.64 -7.37 25.79
CA ASP A 323 -7.28 -8.26 26.89
C ASP A 323 -8.01 -9.62 26.85
N GLY A 324 -8.79 -9.89 25.79
CA GLY A 324 -9.57 -11.11 25.63
C GLY A 324 -10.89 -11.12 26.39
N LYS A 325 -11.27 -10.03 27.08
CA LYS A 325 -12.52 -9.96 27.85
C LYS A 325 -13.66 -9.41 26.99
N ALA A 326 -14.89 -9.85 27.26
CA ALA A 326 -16.06 -9.27 26.63
C ALA A 326 -16.34 -7.86 27.21
N GLU A 327 -16.14 -6.83 26.40
CA GLU A 327 -16.51 -5.44 26.69
C GLU A 327 -17.84 -5.11 26.01
N VAL A 328 -18.77 -4.52 26.77
CA VAL A 328 -20.02 -3.99 26.23
C VAL A 328 -19.74 -2.60 25.66
N LEU A 329 -19.96 -2.41 24.36
CA LEU A 329 -19.83 -1.11 23.71
C LEU A 329 -20.92 -0.15 24.20
N VAL A 330 -20.50 0.93 24.85
CA VAL A 330 -21.39 1.99 25.32
C VAL A 330 -21.56 3.06 24.24
N PRO A 331 -22.78 3.58 24.00
CA PRO A 331 -22.99 4.71 23.10
C PRO A 331 -22.16 5.93 23.55
N PRO A 332 -21.48 6.64 22.63
CA PRO A 332 -20.71 7.85 22.97
C PRO A 332 -21.61 8.96 23.51
N GLU A 333 -21.05 9.84 24.34
CA GLU A 333 -21.77 11.00 24.88
C GLU A 333 -22.09 12.03 23.80
N LEU A 334 -21.17 12.20 22.85
CA LEU A 334 -21.35 13.10 21.71
C LEU A 334 -22.39 12.51 20.75
N THR A 335 -23.42 13.28 20.45
CA THR A 335 -24.51 12.89 19.56
C THR A 335 -24.47 13.66 18.25
N TRP A 336 -25.10 13.11 17.20
CA TRP A 336 -25.23 13.80 15.91
C TRP A 336 -25.93 15.16 16.02
N ASN A 337 -26.84 15.32 16.98
CA ASN A 337 -27.59 16.55 17.18
C ASN A 337 -26.74 17.68 17.76
N ASP A 338 -25.68 17.35 18.50
CA ASP A 338 -24.77 18.35 19.08
C ASP A 338 -23.94 19.08 18.01
N LEU A 339 -23.89 18.53 16.77
CA LEU A 339 -23.05 19.03 15.68
C LEU A 339 -23.84 19.62 14.50
N GLN A 340 -25.16 19.86 14.64
CA GLN A 340 -26.03 20.22 13.50
C GLN A 340 -25.61 21.51 12.76
N ASP A 341 -24.99 22.47 13.46
CA ASP A 341 -24.60 23.76 12.90
C ASP A 341 -23.28 23.70 12.11
N LEU A 342 -22.40 22.74 12.42
CA LEU A 342 -21.07 22.65 11.81
C LEU A 342 -21.09 22.45 10.29
N PRO A 343 -21.89 21.53 9.72
CA PRO A 343 -21.88 21.28 8.28
C PRO A 343 -22.18 22.52 7.45
N GLN A 344 -23.13 23.36 7.89
CA GLN A 344 -23.48 24.58 7.15
C GLN A 344 -22.36 25.61 7.23
N LEU A 345 -21.71 25.72 8.38
CA LEU A 345 -20.59 26.63 8.55
C LEU A 345 -19.36 26.19 7.72
N VAL A 346 -19.05 24.89 7.70
CA VAL A 346 -17.98 24.31 6.87
C VAL A 346 -18.29 24.48 5.38
N GLU A 347 -19.53 24.23 4.95
CA GLU A 347 -19.96 24.49 3.56
C GLU A 347 -19.78 25.96 3.17
N THR A 348 -20.10 26.89 4.08
CA THR A 348 -19.92 28.33 3.82
C THR A 348 -18.45 28.69 3.67
N CYS A 349 -17.57 28.13 4.50
CA CYS A 349 -16.12 28.31 4.38
C CYS A 349 -15.60 27.73 3.07
N LEU A 350 -16.02 26.51 2.72
CA LEU A 350 -15.64 25.85 1.49
C LEU A 350 -16.12 26.65 0.27
N THR A 351 -17.35 27.16 0.29
CA THR A 351 -17.91 28.03 -0.76
C THR A 351 -17.01 29.23 -1.01
N LYS A 352 -16.66 29.95 0.07
CA LYS A 352 -15.79 31.12 0.01
C LYS A 352 -14.44 30.76 -0.63
N TRP A 353 -13.75 29.79 -0.06
CA TRP A 353 -12.37 29.49 -0.47
C TRP A 353 -12.27 28.84 -1.85
N LEU A 354 -13.24 28.01 -2.25
CA LEU A 354 -13.30 27.48 -3.62
C LEU A 354 -13.61 28.58 -4.65
N THR A 355 -14.46 29.55 -4.30
CA THR A 355 -14.74 30.71 -5.17
C THR A 355 -13.52 31.62 -5.31
N GLU A 356 -12.76 31.83 -4.22
CA GLU A 356 -11.48 32.55 -4.23
C GLU A 356 -10.44 31.80 -5.07
N LEU A 357 -10.31 30.48 -4.86
CA LEU A 357 -9.37 29.62 -5.58
C LEU A 357 -9.62 29.64 -7.10
N ALA A 358 -10.89 29.61 -7.52
CA ALA A 358 -11.24 29.65 -8.95
C ALA A 358 -10.80 30.95 -9.66
N ARG A 359 -10.48 32.02 -8.92
CA ARG A 359 -10.12 33.34 -9.47
C ARG A 359 -8.62 33.64 -9.45
N ILE A 360 -7.85 32.94 -8.63
CA ILE A 360 -6.40 33.15 -8.51
C ILE A 360 -5.64 32.30 -9.54
N SER A 361 -4.37 32.65 -9.80
CA SER A 361 -3.51 31.95 -10.77
C SER A 361 -2.62 30.88 -10.15
N GLU A 362 -2.22 31.09 -8.89
CA GLU A 362 -1.41 30.17 -8.10
C GLU A 362 -2.14 29.88 -6.77
N SER A 363 -1.68 28.90 -5.98
CA SER A 363 -2.13 28.71 -4.60
C SER A 363 -1.01 28.13 -3.74
N THR A 364 -1.08 28.32 -2.42
CA THR A 364 -0.10 27.73 -1.49
C THR A 364 -0.53 26.34 -1.05
N PHE A 365 0.43 25.45 -0.79
CA PHE A 365 0.19 24.10 -0.25
C PHE A 365 -0.71 24.10 0.99
N SER A 366 -0.44 24.99 1.95
CA SER A 366 -1.21 25.12 3.18
C SER A 366 -2.66 25.56 2.93
N ALA A 367 -2.90 26.44 1.94
CA ALA A 367 -4.25 26.83 1.54
C ALA A 367 -5.02 25.67 0.90
N LEU A 368 -4.37 24.91 0.00
CA LEU A 368 -4.96 23.69 -0.58
C LEU A 368 -5.32 22.67 0.50
N ARG A 369 -4.45 22.52 1.52
CA ARG A 369 -4.67 21.64 2.67
C ARG A 369 -5.88 22.05 3.52
N LEU A 370 -6.05 23.35 3.75
CA LEU A 370 -7.23 23.88 4.46
C LEU A 370 -8.52 23.58 3.69
N ILE A 371 -8.55 23.85 2.39
CA ILE A 371 -9.71 23.56 1.53
C ILE A 371 -9.99 22.06 1.49
N GLY A 372 -8.94 21.24 1.34
CA GLY A 372 -9.03 19.78 1.35
C GLY A 372 -9.66 19.23 2.64
N SER A 373 -9.27 19.77 3.81
CA SER A 373 -9.87 19.35 5.08
C SER A 373 -11.37 19.63 5.18
N CYS A 374 -11.87 20.70 4.54
CA CYS A 374 -13.31 20.94 4.42
C CYS A 374 -13.98 19.89 3.52
N CYS A 375 -13.34 19.49 2.43
CA CYS A 375 -13.85 18.42 1.56
C CYS A 375 -13.98 17.09 2.32
N ASP A 376 -12.95 16.69 3.08
CA ASP A 376 -12.99 15.46 3.89
C ASP A 376 -14.06 15.52 4.99
N PHE A 377 -14.22 16.67 5.66
CA PHE A 377 -15.30 16.85 6.64
C PHE A 377 -16.68 16.65 6.01
N LEU A 378 -16.94 17.29 4.86
CA LEU A 378 -18.24 17.18 4.19
C LEU A 378 -18.47 15.79 3.61
N GLU A 379 -17.43 15.15 3.09
CA GLU A 379 -17.48 13.76 2.64
C GLU A 379 -17.96 12.85 3.78
N ALA A 380 -17.30 12.92 4.94
CA ALA A 380 -17.67 12.14 6.12
C ALA A 380 -19.10 12.44 6.59
N TYR A 381 -19.51 13.72 6.56
CA TYR A 381 -20.86 14.14 6.89
C TYR A 381 -21.92 13.51 5.99
N TYR A 382 -21.76 13.67 4.66
CA TYR A 382 -22.77 13.19 3.71
C TYR A 382 -22.87 11.67 3.66
N VAL A 383 -21.75 10.96 3.80
CA VAL A 383 -21.73 9.49 3.87
C VAL A 383 -22.51 9.00 5.10
N LYS A 384 -22.33 9.64 6.26
CA LYS A 384 -22.91 9.18 7.53
C LYS A 384 -24.32 9.68 7.80
N TRP A 385 -24.76 10.77 7.14
CA TRP A 385 -26.07 11.39 7.42
C TRP A 385 -27.25 10.47 7.11
N LYS A 386 -27.14 9.56 6.12
CA LYS A 386 -28.22 8.60 5.78
C LYS A 386 -28.60 7.68 6.93
N ASP A 387 -27.68 7.40 7.83
CA ASP A 387 -27.87 6.48 8.96
C ASP A 387 -28.38 7.19 10.24
N GLN A 388 -28.68 8.48 10.15
CA GLN A 388 -29.02 9.32 11.31
C GLN A 388 -30.51 9.62 11.40
N THR A 389 -30.98 9.86 12.62
CA THR A 389 -32.40 10.15 12.89
C THR A 389 -32.88 11.46 12.27
N SER A 390 -31.97 12.40 11.98
CA SER A 390 -32.26 13.68 11.34
C SER A 390 -32.25 13.62 9.81
N TYR A 391 -32.15 12.42 9.22
CA TYR A 391 -32.15 12.27 7.77
C TYR A 391 -33.49 12.66 7.16
N SER A 392 -33.44 13.56 6.18
CA SER A 392 -34.57 13.88 5.30
C SER A 392 -34.09 13.83 3.86
N GLY A 393 -34.67 12.93 3.06
CA GLY A 393 -34.24 12.69 1.67
C GLY A 393 -34.36 13.94 0.78
N GLU A 394 -35.39 14.76 0.97
CA GLU A 394 -35.57 16.00 0.19
C GLU A 394 -34.50 17.05 0.50
N VAL A 395 -34.24 17.28 1.79
CA VAL A 395 -33.23 18.25 2.25
C VAL A 395 -31.83 17.76 1.84
N PHE A 396 -31.55 16.47 2.05
CA PHE A 396 -30.30 15.82 1.66
C PHE A 396 -29.98 16.03 0.18
N ASN A 397 -30.94 15.70 -0.70
CA ASN A 397 -30.73 15.82 -2.14
C ASN A 397 -30.60 17.29 -2.57
N THR A 398 -31.38 18.20 -1.99
CA THR A 398 -31.32 19.64 -2.30
C THR A 398 -29.95 20.21 -1.93
N ARG A 399 -29.43 19.85 -0.76
CA ARG A 399 -28.15 20.31 -0.25
C ARG A 399 -26.97 19.79 -1.09
N ILE A 400 -26.99 18.50 -1.44
CA ILE A 400 -26.00 17.90 -2.35
C ILE A 400 -26.01 18.58 -3.73
N LYS A 401 -27.20 18.81 -4.30
CA LYS A 401 -27.32 19.52 -5.59
C LYS A 401 -26.78 20.94 -5.50
N HIS A 402 -27.09 21.67 -4.43
CA HIS A 402 -26.59 23.03 -4.21
C HIS A 402 -25.05 23.03 -4.13
N LEU A 403 -24.47 22.18 -3.28
CA LEU A 403 -23.03 22.06 -3.11
C LEU A 403 -22.33 21.74 -4.43
N TYR A 404 -22.82 20.74 -5.16
CA TYR A 404 -22.18 20.33 -6.41
C TYR A 404 -22.39 21.34 -7.53
N ASN A 405 -23.63 21.75 -7.82
CA ASN A 405 -23.96 22.54 -9.01
C ASN A 405 -23.47 24.00 -8.92
N ILE A 406 -23.33 24.55 -7.72
CA ILE A 406 -22.96 25.97 -7.54
C ILE A 406 -21.48 26.10 -7.19
N ILE A 407 -20.97 25.21 -6.33
CA ILE A 407 -19.64 25.39 -5.76
C ILE A 407 -18.62 24.53 -6.50
N ILE A 408 -18.83 23.20 -6.51
CA ILE A 408 -17.84 22.27 -7.03
C ILE A 408 -17.70 22.42 -8.56
N SER A 409 -18.82 22.44 -9.29
CA SER A 409 -18.84 22.62 -10.75
C SER A 409 -18.09 23.87 -11.21
N THR A 410 -18.21 24.98 -10.47
CA THR A 410 -17.55 26.26 -10.76
C THR A 410 -16.03 26.11 -10.72
N VAL A 411 -15.50 25.38 -9.72
CA VAL A 411 -14.06 25.12 -9.62
C VAL A 411 -13.60 24.14 -10.68
N LEU A 412 -14.32 23.05 -10.93
CA LEU A 412 -13.95 22.07 -11.95
C LEU A 412 -13.82 22.68 -13.35
N ASN A 413 -14.63 23.71 -13.65
CA ASN A 413 -14.58 24.42 -14.92
C ASN A 413 -13.58 25.59 -14.96
N SER A 414 -12.91 25.89 -13.84
CA SER A 414 -11.96 27.02 -13.75
C SER A 414 -10.61 26.70 -14.40
N SER A 415 -9.90 27.75 -14.85
CA SER A 415 -8.52 27.62 -15.35
C SER A 415 -7.55 27.18 -14.26
N MET A 416 -7.76 27.63 -13.00
CA MET A 416 -6.98 27.18 -11.85
C MET A 416 -7.02 25.66 -11.70
N PHE A 417 -8.20 25.05 -11.79
CA PHE A 417 -8.30 23.59 -11.65
C PHE A 417 -7.56 22.84 -12.77
N ARG A 418 -7.62 23.34 -14.02
CA ARG A 418 -6.81 22.80 -15.12
C ARG A 418 -5.31 22.92 -14.84
N ASN A 419 -4.86 24.04 -14.26
CA ASN A 419 -3.46 24.21 -13.85
C ASN A 419 -3.05 23.21 -12.76
N LEU A 420 -3.92 22.90 -11.79
CA LEU A 420 -3.65 21.89 -10.76
C LEU A 420 -3.50 20.48 -11.36
N ILE A 421 -4.30 20.14 -12.38
CA ILE A 421 -4.21 18.85 -13.07
C ILE A 421 -2.97 18.80 -13.96
N SER A 422 -2.64 19.87 -14.67
CA SER A 422 -1.53 19.88 -15.64
C SER A 422 -0.16 19.65 -15.00
N VAL A 423 -0.01 19.98 -13.70
CA VAL A 423 1.21 19.73 -12.92
C VAL A 423 1.27 18.34 -12.26
N LEU A 424 0.23 17.50 -12.39
CA LEU A 424 0.23 16.14 -11.80
C LEU A 424 1.45 15.30 -12.23
N PRO A 425 1.86 15.24 -13.52
CA PRO A 425 2.98 14.41 -13.92
C PRO A 425 4.32 14.75 -13.24
N SER A 426 4.54 16.02 -12.86
CA SER A 426 5.78 16.43 -12.18
C SER A 426 5.77 16.18 -10.67
N HIS A 427 4.60 15.92 -10.08
CA HIS A 427 4.40 15.64 -8.66
C HIS A 427 4.00 14.18 -8.37
N SER A 428 3.95 13.36 -9.41
CA SER A 428 3.61 11.94 -9.35
C SER A 428 4.81 11.11 -8.93
N SER A 429 4.65 10.31 -7.88
CA SER A 429 5.66 9.32 -7.48
C SER A 429 5.59 8.08 -8.38
N LEU A 430 4.40 7.72 -8.89
CA LEU A 430 4.23 6.58 -9.79
C LEU A 430 4.85 6.80 -11.18
N ILE A 431 4.88 8.04 -11.68
CA ILE A 431 5.51 8.39 -12.97
C ILE A 431 7.03 8.58 -12.83
N SER A 432 7.51 8.91 -11.63
CA SER A 432 8.90 9.28 -11.40
C SER A 432 9.88 8.11 -11.62
N ASP A 433 10.96 8.37 -12.34
CA ASP A 433 12.10 7.44 -12.48
C ASP A 433 13.15 7.60 -11.37
N LEU A 434 12.79 8.24 -10.25
CA LEU A 434 13.69 8.35 -9.10
C LEU A 434 13.81 7.00 -8.39
N VAL A 435 15.03 6.69 -7.96
CA VAL A 435 15.34 5.45 -7.22
C VAL A 435 14.93 5.60 -5.74
N PRO A 436 14.26 4.61 -5.14
CA PRO A 436 13.86 4.64 -3.73
C PRO A 436 15.00 4.99 -2.77
N GLY A 437 14.71 5.83 -1.77
CA GLY A 437 15.69 6.20 -0.74
C GLY A 437 16.14 5.02 0.12
N THR A 438 15.27 4.02 0.29
CA THR A 438 15.48 2.83 1.11
C THR A 438 16.63 1.95 0.61
N GLU A 439 17.05 2.07 -0.65
CA GLU A 439 18.24 1.36 -1.16
C GLU A 439 19.56 1.82 -0.50
N ARG A 440 19.57 3.02 0.08
CA ARG A 440 20.71 3.54 0.86
C ARG A 440 20.76 2.94 2.26
N ASP A 441 19.61 2.55 2.79
CA ASP A 441 19.46 2.21 4.20
C ASP A 441 20.13 0.87 4.53
N PRO A 442 20.73 0.74 5.72
CA PRO A 442 21.23 -0.54 6.17
C PRO A 442 20.06 -1.46 6.59
N ASN A 443 20.21 -2.78 6.40
CA ASN A 443 19.13 -3.75 6.65
C ASN A 443 18.60 -3.76 8.10
N ASN A 444 19.43 -3.34 9.06
CA ASN A 444 19.15 -3.32 10.50
C ASN A 444 18.59 -1.97 11.00
N LEU A 445 18.41 -0.98 10.13
CA LEU A 445 17.84 0.32 10.46
C LEU A 445 17.15 0.90 9.21
N GLY A 446 15.84 0.65 9.08
CA GLY A 446 15.04 1.20 7.99
C GLY A 446 14.70 2.69 8.19
N SER A 447 14.46 3.38 7.07
CA SER A 447 13.84 4.71 7.00
C SER A 447 12.56 4.67 6.15
N LEU A 448 11.85 5.80 6.04
CA LEU A 448 10.75 5.93 5.09
C LEU A 448 11.27 6.18 3.66
N GLY A 449 12.50 6.67 3.50
CA GLY A 449 13.10 6.95 2.20
C GLY A 449 12.44 8.13 1.46
N CYS A 450 11.94 9.16 2.18
CA CYS A 450 11.37 10.36 1.55
C CYS A 450 12.41 11.16 0.76
N VAL A 451 13.70 10.99 1.10
CA VAL A 451 14.83 11.44 0.28
C VAL A 451 15.34 10.25 -0.54
N THR A 452 15.11 10.32 -1.83
CA THR A 452 15.52 9.34 -2.85
C THR A 452 17.03 9.11 -2.86
N PHE A 453 17.48 8.02 -3.47
CA PHE A 453 18.91 7.68 -3.54
C PHE A 453 19.77 8.83 -4.11
N GLY A 454 19.23 9.59 -5.08
CA GLY A 454 19.87 10.76 -5.68
C GLY A 454 19.81 12.05 -4.86
N GLY A 455 19.34 12.01 -3.59
CA GLY A 455 19.29 13.18 -2.69
C GLY A 455 18.12 14.12 -2.94
N LYS A 456 17.15 13.76 -3.79
CA LYS A 456 15.93 14.55 -4.04
C LYS A 456 14.78 14.07 -3.15
N VAL A 457 13.94 15.00 -2.68
CA VAL A 457 12.68 14.64 -2.01
C VAL A 457 11.72 14.02 -3.03
N ILE A 458 10.92 13.04 -2.60
CA ILE A 458 9.89 12.43 -3.45
C ILE A 458 8.92 13.49 -4.01
N PRO A 459 8.39 13.33 -5.23
CA PRO A 459 7.57 14.35 -5.90
C PRO A 459 6.33 14.79 -5.10
N LEU A 460 5.68 13.85 -4.40
CA LEU A 460 4.51 14.13 -3.56
C LEU A 460 4.82 15.01 -2.35
N GLY A 461 6.06 14.97 -1.85
CA GLY A 461 6.54 15.74 -0.69
C GLY A 461 6.90 17.18 -1.01
N LEU A 462 6.83 17.60 -2.26
CA LEU A 462 7.15 18.98 -2.68
C LEU A 462 6.04 19.95 -2.25
N SER A 463 6.43 21.15 -1.83
CA SER A 463 5.50 22.21 -1.42
C SER A 463 4.66 22.81 -2.56
N SER A 464 4.87 22.38 -3.80
CA SER A 464 4.05 22.73 -4.97
C SER A 464 3.03 21.66 -5.35
N SER A 465 2.98 20.56 -4.58
CA SER A 465 2.08 19.43 -4.82
C SER A 465 0.60 19.84 -4.75
N PRO A 466 -0.23 19.48 -5.76
CA PRO A 466 -1.66 19.79 -5.78
C PRO A 466 -2.52 18.78 -4.99
N PHE A 467 -1.94 17.66 -4.57
CA PHE A 467 -2.64 16.56 -3.92
C PHE A 467 -3.36 16.90 -2.59
N PRO A 468 -2.92 17.89 -1.76
CA PRO A 468 -3.67 18.28 -0.56
C PRO A 468 -5.12 18.71 -0.82
N LEU A 469 -5.43 19.17 -2.04
CA LEU A 469 -6.81 19.43 -2.46
C LEU A 469 -7.36 18.31 -3.34
N LEU A 470 -6.58 17.80 -4.31
CA LEU A 470 -7.09 16.87 -5.32
C LEU A 470 -7.57 15.54 -4.72
N LEU A 471 -6.87 14.99 -3.70
CA LEU A 471 -7.31 13.77 -3.05
C LEU A 471 -8.64 13.98 -2.28
N PRO A 472 -8.75 14.91 -1.31
CA PRO A 472 -10.02 15.16 -0.61
C PRO A 472 -11.17 15.56 -1.53
N LEU A 473 -10.91 16.36 -2.57
CA LEU A 473 -11.94 16.73 -3.55
C LEU A 473 -12.41 15.51 -4.35
N SER A 474 -11.50 14.60 -4.73
CA SER A 474 -11.87 13.35 -5.42
C SER A 474 -12.68 12.41 -4.52
N ASN A 475 -12.38 12.34 -3.22
CA ASN A 475 -13.19 11.61 -2.23
C ASN A 475 -14.61 12.18 -2.17
N LEU A 476 -14.73 13.50 -2.03
CA LEU A 476 -16.02 14.18 -1.99
C LEU A 476 -16.82 13.97 -3.28
N LEU A 477 -16.19 14.11 -4.46
CA LEU A 477 -16.84 13.88 -5.75
C LEU A 477 -17.38 12.45 -5.88
N LEU A 478 -16.57 11.47 -5.51
CA LEU A 478 -16.95 10.06 -5.51
C LEU A 478 -18.16 9.83 -4.59
N SER A 479 -18.11 10.32 -3.36
CA SER A 479 -19.19 10.16 -2.39
C SER A 479 -20.46 10.88 -2.82
N LEU A 480 -20.40 12.12 -3.31
CA LEU A 480 -21.58 12.84 -3.80
C LEU A 480 -22.27 12.09 -4.95
N HIS A 481 -21.51 11.62 -5.94
CA HIS A 481 -22.08 10.90 -7.08
C HIS A 481 -22.58 9.49 -6.72
N THR A 482 -21.95 8.83 -5.76
CA THR A 482 -22.44 7.55 -5.21
C THR A 482 -23.75 7.75 -4.45
N LEU A 483 -23.84 8.83 -3.65
CA LEU A 483 -24.99 9.10 -2.79
C LEU A 483 -26.20 9.64 -3.56
N HIS A 484 -25.97 10.38 -4.65
CA HIS A 484 -27.01 10.94 -5.52
C HIS A 484 -26.72 10.66 -7.02
N PRO A 485 -27.09 9.48 -7.55
CA PRO A 485 -26.81 9.08 -8.93
C PRO A 485 -27.33 10.05 -10.01
N ALA A 486 -28.44 10.74 -9.78
CA ALA A 486 -29.03 11.71 -10.72
C ALA A 486 -28.42 13.13 -10.65
N LEU A 487 -27.27 13.31 -10.00
CA LEU A 487 -26.51 14.57 -10.01
C LEU A 487 -26.04 14.89 -11.44
N ASP A 488 -25.97 16.19 -11.76
CA ASP A 488 -25.35 16.66 -13.00
C ASP A 488 -23.93 16.10 -13.13
N SER A 489 -23.58 15.68 -14.34
CA SER A 489 -22.30 15.04 -14.63
C SER A 489 -21.47 15.81 -15.64
N GLN A 490 -21.99 16.91 -16.19
CA GLN A 490 -21.32 17.63 -17.27
C GLN A 490 -19.91 18.10 -16.88
N SER A 491 -19.77 18.71 -15.71
CA SER A 491 -18.48 19.26 -15.23
C SER A 491 -17.46 18.15 -14.94
N VAL A 492 -17.89 17.08 -14.25
CA VAL A 492 -17.01 15.94 -13.94
C VAL A 492 -16.61 15.17 -15.19
N CYS A 493 -17.55 14.89 -16.10
CA CYS A 493 -17.23 14.24 -17.38
C CYS A 493 -16.25 15.09 -18.22
N ALA A 494 -16.37 16.42 -18.19
CA ALA A 494 -15.41 17.30 -18.86
C ALA A 494 -13.99 17.18 -18.27
N VAL A 495 -13.86 16.96 -16.97
CA VAL A 495 -12.56 16.68 -16.33
C VAL A 495 -12.04 15.30 -16.71
N LEU A 496 -12.88 14.27 -16.65
CA LEU A 496 -12.50 12.90 -17.01
C LEU A 496 -12.05 12.77 -18.47
N ASP A 497 -12.68 13.53 -19.36
CA ASP A 497 -12.37 13.57 -20.80
C ASP A 497 -11.33 14.66 -21.17
N SER A 498 -10.75 15.34 -20.18
CA SER A 498 -9.71 16.35 -20.41
C SER A 498 -8.41 15.75 -20.94
N ASP A 499 -7.66 16.54 -21.71
CA ASP A 499 -6.36 16.12 -22.25
C ASP A 499 -5.28 16.07 -21.16
N GLU A 500 -5.41 16.90 -20.13
CA GLU A 500 -4.51 16.91 -18.97
C GLU A 500 -4.58 15.60 -18.18
N ILE A 501 -5.80 15.10 -17.88
CA ILE A 501 -5.97 13.80 -17.21
C ILE A 501 -5.50 12.66 -18.11
N ALA A 502 -5.84 12.67 -19.40
CA ALA A 502 -5.39 11.60 -20.28
C ALA A 502 -3.86 11.56 -20.41
N THR A 503 -3.20 12.71 -20.57
CA THR A 503 -1.74 12.80 -20.61
C THR A 503 -1.11 12.24 -19.33
N TYR A 504 -1.72 12.53 -18.18
CA TYR A 504 -1.27 11.98 -16.89
C TYR A 504 -1.41 10.46 -16.83
N LEU A 505 -2.58 9.91 -17.19
CA LEU A 505 -2.83 8.46 -17.17
C LEU A 505 -1.97 7.70 -18.21
N GLU A 506 -1.77 8.29 -19.40
CA GLU A 506 -0.91 7.70 -20.44
C GLU A 506 0.54 7.61 -20.00
N LYS A 507 1.08 8.67 -19.39
CA LYS A 507 2.43 8.66 -18.80
C LYS A 507 2.56 7.66 -17.66
N LEU A 508 1.52 7.54 -16.84
CA LEU A 508 1.48 6.58 -15.75
C LEU A 508 1.54 5.14 -16.27
N CYS A 509 0.74 4.78 -17.28
CA CYS A 509 0.79 3.46 -17.92
C CYS A 509 2.14 3.13 -18.62
N GLN A 510 3.00 4.14 -18.83
CA GLN A 510 4.33 4.02 -19.44
C GLN A 510 5.47 4.16 -18.42
N SER A 511 5.18 4.21 -17.12
CA SER A 511 6.21 4.42 -16.11
C SER A 511 6.78 3.10 -15.56
N SER A 512 7.95 3.21 -14.94
CA SER A 512 8.73 2.10 -14.39
C SER A 512 8.32 1.68 -12.97
N GLN A 513 7.38 2.39 -12.33
CA GLN A 513 6.86 2.14 -10.98
C GLN A 513 7.92 2.06 -9.85
N GLN A 514 9.08 2.73 -10.00
CA GLN A 514 10.19 2.64 -9.04
C GLN A 514 9.80 3.03 -7.61
N LEU A 515 8.99 4.09 -7.45
CA LEU A 515 8.52 4.56 -6.13
C LEU A 515 7.15 3.99 -5.72
N SER A 516 6.67 2.92 -6.36
CA SER A 516 5.36 2.32 -6.04
C SER A 516 5.26 1.85 -4.58
N SER A 517 6.36 1.32 -4.02
CA SER A 517 6.43 0.83 -2.64
C SER A 517 6.63 1.94 -1.60
N GLN A 518 6.83 3.20 -2.03
CA GLN A 518 6.99 4.32 -1.10
C GLN A 518 5.66 4.62 -0.40
N TRP A 519 5.69 4.69 0.92
CA TRP A 519 4.52 4.86 1.79
C TRP A 519 3.59 5.99 1.38
N LEU A 520 4.14 7.15 1.01
CA LEU A 520 3.35 8.32 0.63
C LEU A 520 2.67 8.17 -0.74
N THR A 521 3.12 7.25 -1.58
CA THR A 521 2.50 6.96 -2.89
C THR A 521 1.04 6.48 -2.75
N ARG A 522 0.64 5.98 -1.56
CA ARG A 522 -0.77 5.68 -1.23
C ARG A 522 -1.73 6.83 -1.52
N ILE A 523 -1.28 8.07 -1.33
CA ILE A 523 -2.06 9.28 -1.58
C ILE A 523 -2.47 9.37 -3.05
N GLU A 524 -1.49 9.17 -3.94
CA GLU A 524 -1.68 9.19 -5.37
C GLU A 524 -2.52 7.99 -5.83
N THR A 525 -2.27 6.80 -5.25
CA THR A 525 -3.07 5.59 -5.49
C THR A 525 -4.55 5.82 -5.19
N HIS A 526 -4.88 6.40 -4.02
CA HIS A 526 -6.27 6.71 -3.66
C HIS A 526 -6.91 7.73 -4.63
N PHE A 527 -6.18 8.80 -4.97
CA PHE A 527 -6.66 9.79 -5.93
C PHE A 527 -7.01 9.16 -7.29
N ILE A 528 -6.11 8.35 -7.85
CA ILE A 528 -6.34 7.67 -9.12
C ILE A 528 -7.53 6.71 -9.00
N CYS A 529 -7.60 5.92 -7.93
CA CYS A 529 -8.72 5.00 -7.69
C CYS A 529 -10.07 5.74 -7.60
N ASN A 530 -10.10 6.95 -7.04
CA ASN A 530 -11.31 7.76 -6.99
C ASN A 530 -11.72 8.26 -8.37
N ILE A 531 -10.78 8.78 -9.17
CA ILE A 531 -11.04 9.23 -10.55
C ILE A 531 -11.58 8.07 -11.40
N LEU A 532 -10.95 6.90 -11.27
CA LEU A 532 -11.37 5.65 -11.87
C LEU A 532 -12.82 5.28 -11.49
N GLN A 533 -13.16 5.27 -10.20
CA GLN A 533 -14.52 4.97 -9.74
C GLN A 533 -15.55 6.01 -10.21
N VAL A 534 -15.20 7.30 -10.21
CA VAL A 534 -16.09 8.35 -10.71
C VAL A 534 -16.37 8.14 -12.21
N ALA A 535 -15.37 7.75 -12.99
CA ALA A 535 -15.55 7.38 -14.39
C ALA A 535 -16.45 6.16 -14.57
N ALA A 536 -16.37 5.17 -13.67
CA ALA A 536 -17.30 4.03 -13.68
C ALA A 536 -18.74 4.42 -13.35
N LEU A 537 -18.95 5.43 -12.49
CA LEU A 537 -20.30 5.88 -12.12
C LEU A 537 -20.97 6.78 -13.18
N LYS A 538 -20.19 7.60 -13.90
CA LYS A 538 -20.73 8.62 -14.83
C LYS A 538 -20.44 8.35 -16.30
N GLY A 539 -19.53 7.42 -16.58
CA GLY A 539 -19.02 7.15 -17.91
C GLY A 539 -17.91 8.12 -18.31
N CYS A 540 -17.04 7.66 -19.21
CA CYS A 540 -15.98 8.43 -19.84
C CYS A 540 -15.84 8.03 -21.31
N ARG A 541 -15.27 8.90 -22.16
CA ARG A 541 -15.01 8.59 -23.57
C ARG A 541 -13.83 7.62 -23.73
N ARG A 542 -12.75 7.83 -22.98
CA ARG A 542 -11.49 7.08 -23.10
C ARG A 542 -11.48 5.77 -22.28
N ARG A 543 -12.53 4.94 -22.40
CA ARG A 543 -12.72 3.75 -21.55
C ARG A 543 -11.52 2.79 -21.52
N LYS A 544 -10.89 2.56 -22.67
CA LYS A 544 -9.70 1.70 -22.77
C LYS A 544 -8.54 2.19 -21.88
N LEU A 545 -8.25 3.50 -21.90
CA LEU A 545 -7.19 4.10 -21.09
C LEU A 545 -7.48 3.96 -19.59
N TYR A 546 -8.73 4.16 -19.17
CA TYR A 546 -9.16 3.98 -17.78
C TYR A 546 -9.05 2.51 -17.34
N HIS A 547 -9.37 1.57 -18.24
CA HIS A 547 -9.18 0.14 -17.98
C HIS A 547 -7.70 -0.24 -17.87
N GLU A 548 -6.84 0.27 -18.77
CA GLU A 548 -5.38 0.07 -18.69
C GLU A 548 -4.80 0.64 -17.40
N THR A 549 -5.24 1.84 -17.02
CA THR A 549 -4.86 2.47 -15.74
C THR A 549 -5.29 1.59 -14.56
N ALA A 550 -6.52 1.08 -14.55
CA ALA A 550 -6.99 0.22 -13.46
C ALA A 550 -6.15 -1.06 -13.32
N LEU A 551 -5.76 -1.70 -14.43
CA LEU A 551 -4.86 -2.85 -14.41
C LEU A 551 -3.47 -2.50 -13.87
N PHE A 552 -2.94 -1.34 -14.28
CA PHE A 552 -1.64 -0.83 -13.82
C PHE A 552 -1.61 -0.53 -12.33
N MET A 553 -2.74 -0.08 -11.76
CA MET A 553 -2.85 0.30 -10.34
C MET A 553 -2.90 -0.89 -9.39
N MET A 554 -3.30 -2.08 -9.83
CA MET A 554 -3.43 -3.27 -8.97
C MET A 554 -2.17 -3.61 -8.15
N PRO A 555 -0.95 -3.67 -8.75
CA PRO A 555 0.28 -3.88 -7.98
C PRO A 555 0.75 -2.64 -7.20
N CYS A 556 0.10 -1.48 -7.32
CA CYS A 556 0.46 -0.25 -6.61
C CYS A 556 -0.32 -0.04 -5.30
N ILE A 557 -1.22 -0.96 -4.96
CA ILE A 557 -2.07 -0.86 -3.75
C ILE A 557 -1.29 -1.36 -2.55
N HIS A 558 -1.22 -0.50 -1.52
CA HIS A 558 -0.51 -0.79 -0.28
C HIS A 558 -1.36 -1.63 0.67
N LYS A 559 -0.70 -2.35 1.58
CA LYS A 559 -1.40 -2.98 2.70
C LYS A 559 -2.12 -1.94 3.55
N GLY A 560 -3.28 -2.32 4.09
CA GLY A 560 -4.24 -1.44 4.75
C GLY A 560 -5.25 -0.79 3.80
N ASP A 561 -5.04 -0.88 2.48
CA ASP A 561 -5.91 -0.32 1.44
C ASP A 561 -6.54 -1.40 0.55
N GLU A 562 -6.63 -2.64 1.05
CA GLU A 562 -7.06 -3.83 0.31
C GLU A 562 -8.47 -3.70 -0.30
N HIS A 563 -9.35 -2.91 0.32
CA HIS A 563 -10.68 -2.63 -0.22
C HIS A 563 -10.64 -2.03 -1.64
N LEU A 564 -9.57 -1.30 -2.01
CA LEU A 564 -9.42 -0.72 -3.35
C LEU A 564 -9.29 -1.79 -4.43
N ILE A 565 -8.66 -2.94 -4.13
CA ILE A 565 -8.52 -4.06 -5.07
C ILE A 565 -9.90 -4.56 -5.51
N LYS A 566 -10.76 -4.83 -4.53
CA LYS A 566 -12.14 -5.27 -4.78
C LYS A 566 -12.90 -4.23 -5.59
N THR A 567 -12.77 -2.97 -5.21
CA THR A 567 -13.46 -1.87 -5.89
C THR A 567 -13.03 -1.73 -7.35
N LEU A 568 -11.73 -1.72 -7.66
CA LEU A 568 -11.25 -1.62 -9.04
C LEU A 568 -11.65 -2.84 -9.88
N LEU A 569 -11.60 -4.03 -9.27
CA LEU A 569 -11.98 -5.28 -9.94
C LEU A 569 -13.46 -5.24 -10.35
N THR A 570 -14.35 -4.84 -9.44
CA THR A 570 -15.80 -4.77 -9.68
C THR A 570 -16.21 -3.62 -10.60
N CYS A 571 -15.67 -2.42 -10.38
CA CYS A 571 -16.14 -1.21 -11.04
C CYS A 571 -15.54 -0.99 -12.44
N ILE A 572 -14.35 -1.54 -12.72
CA ILE A 572 -13.64 -1.26 -14.00
C ILE A 572 -13.12 -2.52 -14.67
N ILE A 573 -12.26 -3.31 -14.00
CA ILE A 573 -11.52 -4.40 -14.67
C ILE A 573 -12.48 -5.47 -15.20
N CYS A 574 -13.48 -5.85 -14.40
CA CYS A 574 -14.52 -6.81 -14.80
C CYS A 574 -15.87 -6.13 -15.13
N ALA A 575 -15.85 -4.82 -15.41
CA ALA A 575 -17.04 -4.09 -15.81
C ALA A 575 -17.24 -4.19 -17.33
N PRO A 576 -18.40 -4.71 -17.81
CA PRO A 576 -18.66 -4.89 -19.24
C PRO A 576 -18.50 -3.61 -20.07
N GLU A 577 -18.76 -2.45 -19.47
CA GLU A 577 -18.67 -1.13 -20.09
C GLU A 577 -17.25 -0.77 -20.52
N PHE A 578 -16.25 -1.25 -19.78
CA PHE A 578 -14.81 -0.99 -20.00
C PHE A 578 -14.12 -2.11 -20.79
N THR A 579 -14.83 -3.20 -21.04
CA THR A 579 -14.37 -4.35 -21.83
C THR A 579 -15.17 -4.53 -23.13
N SER A 580 -15.96 -3.52 -23.54
CA SER A 580 -16.82 -3.61 -24.73
C SER A 580 -16.02 -3.75 -26.04
N ASP A 581 -14.81 -3.19 -26.08
CA ASP A 581 -13.87 -3.34 -27.18
C ASP A 581 -13.48 -4.82 -27.42
N LEU A 582 -13.49 -5.64 -26.37
CA LEU A 582 -13.26 -7.09 -26.49
C LEU A 582 -14.37 -7.78 -27.27
N ALA A 583 -15.63 -7.39 -27.03
CA ALA A 583 -16.79 -7.95 -27.71
C ALA A 583 -16.82 -7.53 -29.19
N GLU A 584 -16.53 -6.27 -29.48
CA GLU A 584 -16.43 -5.75 -30.86
C GLU A 584 -15.34 -6.49 -31.65
N MET A 585 -14.15 -6.66 -31.06
CA MET A 585 -13.05 -7.41 -31.68
C MET A 585 -13.39 -8.89 -31.89
N SER A 586 -14.12 -9.54 -30.97
CA SER A 586 -14.56 -10.93 -31.14
C SER A 586 -15.48 -11.13 -32.35
N THR A 587 -16.23 -10.09 -32.75
CA THR A 587 -17.10 -10.12 -33.94
C THR A 587 -16.35 -9.84 -35.24
N CYS A 588 -15.39 -8.90 -35.24
CA CYS A 588 -14.57 -8.57 -36.41
C CYS A 588 -13.52 -9.64 -36.76
N VAL A 589 -13.03 -10.40 -35.78
CA VAL A 589 -12.02 -11.46 -35.99
C VAL A 589 -12.57 -12.63 -36.83
N ARG A 590 -13.91 -12.80 -36.93
CA ARG A 590 -14.50 -13.77 -37.88
C ARG A 590 -14.08 -13.52 -39.33
N ASP A 591 -13.68 -12.29 -39.67
CA ASP A 591 -13.40 -11.88 -41.05
C ASP A 591 -11.90 -11.85 -41.40
N LEU A 592 -10.98 -12.06 -40.44
CA LEU A 592 -9.53 -11.83 -40.61
C LEU A 592 -8.61 -12.94 -40.03
N ALA A 593 -9.10 -14.17 -39.89
CA ALA A 593 -8.33 -15.30 -39.35
C ALA A 593 -7.20 -15.75 -40.29
N LEU A 594 -6.02 -15.13 -40.18
CA LEU A 594 -4.80 -15.49 -40.92
C LEU A 594 -3.62 -15.92 -40.02
N GLN A 595 -3.75 -15.89 -38.69
CA GLN A 595 -2.65 -16.18 -37.75
C GLN A 595 -3.09 -16.84 -36.41
N ASP A 596 -4.09 -17.70 -36.40
CA ASP A 596 -4.41 -18.48 -35.18
C ASP A 596 -3.50 -19.72 -35.08
N TYR A 597 -2.96 -19.99 -33.88
CA TYR A 597 -2.20 -21.21 -33.60
C TYR A 597 -3.13 -22.42 -33.48
N GLU A 598 -2.64 -23.61 -33.79
CA GLU A 598 -3.39 -24.84 -33.54
C GLU A 598 -3.17 -25.31 -32.09
N PRO A 599 -4.23 -25.45 -31.28
CA PRO A 599 -4.06 -25.90 -29.91
C PRO A 599 -3.52 -27.33 -29.82
N LEU A 600 -2.58 -27.54 -28.89
CA LEU A 600 -2.00 -28.85 -28.61
C LEU A 600 -3.05 -29.78 -28.03
N LYS A 601 -3.11 -30.99 -28.58
CA LYS A 601 -3.96 -32.08 -28.09
C LYS A 601 -3.13 -32.98 -27.19
N SER A 602 -3.65 -33.24 -25.99
CA SER A 602 -3.02 -34.14 -25.04
C SER A 602 -3.37 -35.60 -25.37
N PRO A 603 -2.40 -36.53 -25.39
CA PRO A 603 -2.67 -37.95 -25.60
C PRO A 603 -3.34 -38.61 -24.38
N ALA A 604 -3.22 -37.99 -23.20
CA ALA A 604 -3.68 -38.54 -21.92
C ALA A 604 -5.22 -38.61 -21.81
N ILE A 605 -5.92 -37.61 -22.38
CA ILE A 605 -7.38 -37.47 -22.29
C ILE A 605 -7.84 -36.74 -23.56
N ALA A 606 -8.90 -37.21 -24.23
CA ALA A 606 -9.52 -36.53 -25.37
C ALA A 606 -10.23 -35.23 -24.90
N GLN A 607 -9.45 -34.23 -24.51
CA GLN A 607 -9.94 -32.96 -24.00
C GLN A 607 -10.35 -32.07 -25.18
N PRO A 608 -11.53 -31.46 -25.12
CA PRO A 608 -11.90 -30.42 -26.09
C PRO A 608 -10.98 -29.23 -25.89
N VAL A 609 -10.21 -28.86 -26.91
CA VAL A 609 -9.30 -27.71 -26.84
C VAL A 609 -9.98 -26.50 -27.47
N LEU A 610 -10.03 -25.39 -26.72
CA LEU A 610 -10.71 -24.18 -27.15
C LEU A 610 -9.84 -23.38 -28.11
N SER A 611 -10.43 -22.92 -29.22
CA SER A 611 -9.75 -22.02 -30.15
C SER A 611 -9.57 -20.61 -29.56
N PRO A 612 -8.65 -19.78 -30.07
CA PRO A 612 -8.45 -18.40 -29.57
C PRO A 612 -9.72 -17.54 -29.56
N LEU A 613 -10.62 -17.76 -30.53
CA LEU A 613 -11.93 -17.12 -30.61
C LEU A 613 -12.86 -17.62 -29.48
N GLN A 614 -12.90 -18.93 -29.24
CA GLN A 614 -13.71 -19.54 -28.17
C GLN A 614 -13.25 -19.09 -26.79
N LEU A 615 -11.93 -18.97 -26.55
CA LEU A 615 -11.35 -18.41 -25.33
C LEU A 615 -11.84 -16.97 -25.09
N THR A 616 -11.77 -16.13 -26.13
CA THR A 616 -12.19 -14.72 -26.04
C THR A 616 -13.69 -14.60 -25.76
N ASN A 617 -14.52 -15.40 -26.46
CA ASN A 617 -15.97 -15.42 -26.25
C ASN A 617 -16.35 -15.92 -24.85
N SER A 618 -15.68 -16.96 -24.36
CA SER A 618 -15.89 -17.50 -23.02
C SER A 618 -15.65 -16.44 -21.95
N ILE A 619 -14.57 -15.65 -22.08
CA ILE A 619 -14.27 -14.53 -21.17
C ILE A 619 -15.37 -13.47 -21.20
N CYS A 620 -15.82 -13.05 -22.40
CA CYS A 620 -16.89 -12.05 -22.53
C CYS A 620 -18.18 -12.50 -21.81
N HIS A 621 -18.50 -13.79 -21.88
CA HIS A 621 -19.67 -14.35 -21.17
C HIS A 621 -19.44 -14.55 -19.67
N SER A 622 -18.20 -14.82 -19.25
CA SER A 622 -17.88 -15.12 -17.85
C SER A 622 -17.30 -13.95 -17.04
N ILE A 623 -17.22 -12.73 -17.60
CA ILE A 623 -16.59 -11.56 -16.95
C ILE A 623 -17.09 -11.32 -15.52
N LYS A 624 -18.41 -11.46 -15.28
CA LYS A 624 -19.01 -11.32 -13.94
C LYS A 624 -18.72 -12.48 -13.01
N SER A 625 -18.54 -13.69 -13.53
CA SER A 625 -18.12 -14.83 -12.73
C SER A 625 -16.63 -14.79 -12.40
N ILE A 626 -15.79 -14.23 -13.29
CA ILE A 626 -14.37 -13.94 -13.01
C ILE A 626 -14.29 -12.97 -11.82
N GLU A 627 -15.08 -11.88 -11.87
CA GLU A 627 -15.16 -10.90 -10.78
C GLU A 627 -15.47 -11.54 -9.43
N SER A 628 -16.58 -12.29 -9.32
CA SER A 628 -17.04 -12.86 -8.05
C SER A 628 -16.03 -13.79 -7.39
N GLU A 629 -15.26 -14.53 -8.21
CA GLU A 629 -14.26 -15.49 -7.76
C GLU A 629 -12.96 -14.79 -7.34
N LEU A 630 -12.48 -13.85 -8.15
CA LEU A 630 -11.20 -13.17 -7.90
C LEU A 630 -11.27 -12.18 -6.74
N VAL A 631 -12.43 -11.58 -6.47
CA VAL A 631 -12.64 -10.72 -5.29
C VAL A 631 -12.30 -11.44 -3.99
N ASN A 632 -12.59 -12.75 -3.88
CA ASN A 632 -12.37 -13.52 -2.66
C ASN A 632 -10.98 -14.16 -2.58
N SER A 633 -10.31 -14.36 -3.72
CA SER A 633 -9.02 -15.05 -3.79
C SER A 633 -7.81 -14.11 -3.82
N LEU A 634 -7.97 -12.87 -4.29
CA LEU A 634 -6.87 -11.89 -4.33
C LEU A 634 -6.57 -11.26 -2.96
N VAL A 635 -7.55 -11.21 -2.07
CA VAL A 635 -7.44 -10.53 -0.77
C VAL A 635 -8.12 -11.39 0.30
N SER A 636 -7.46 -11.56 1.45
CA SER A 636 -8.09 -12.27 2.56
C SER A 636 -9.25 -11.46 3.15
N ARG A 637 -10.34 -12.14 3.53
CA ARG A 637 -11.51 -11.49 4.13
C ARG A 637 -11.15 -10.64 5.36
N ARG A 638 -10.19 -11.10 6.17
CA ARG A 638 -9.72 -10.40 7.36
C ARG A 638 -9.05 -9.06 7.04
N GLU A 639 -8.15 -9.04 6.06
CA GLU A 639 -7.44 -7.82 5.63
C GLU A 639 -8.42 -6.84 4.96
N TYR A 640 -9.31 -7.36 4.11
CA TYR A 640 -10.37 -6.58 3.51
C TYR A 640 -11.24 -5.88 4.56
N ASP A 641 -11.76 -6.63 5.54
CA ASP A 641 -12.62 -6.08 6.60
C ASP A 641 -11.86 -5.05 7.45
N ALA A 642 -10.57 -5.29 7.75
CA ALA A 642 -9.72 -4.34 8.47
C ALA A 642 -9.52 -3.02 7.69
N SER A 643 -9.26 -3.10 6.39
CA SER A 643 -9.11 -1.92 5.52
C SER A 643 -10.42 -1.10 5.44
N LEU A 644 -11.58 -1.77 5.45
CA LEU A 644 -12.88 -1.12 5.39
C LEU A 644 -13.22 -0.40 6.71
N VAL A 645 -12.83 -0.96 7.85
CA VAL A 645 -12.98 -0.30 9.16
C VAL A 645 -12.21 1.02 9.20
N LEU A 646 -10.98 1.02 8.68
CA LEU A 646 -10.13 2.22 8.60
C LEU A 646 -10.74 3.24 7.63
N LYS A 647 -11.13 2.82 6.42
CA LYS A 647 -11.79 3.69 5.43
C LYS A 647 -13.02 4.39 6.00
N ASN A 648 -13.90 3.64 6.67
CA ASN A 648 -15.17 4.17 7.18
C ASN A 648 -15.01 4.98 8.48
N GLY A 649 -13.81 4.98 9.08
CA GLY A 649 -13.51 5.72 10.30
C GLY A 649 -14.45 5.37 11.45
N ILE A 650 -14.61 4.09 11.78
CA ILE A 650 -15.52 3.61 12.84
C ILE A 650 -14.76 3.52 14.17
N PRO A 651 -14.89 4.49 15.11
CA PRO A 651 -13.89 4.68 16.17
C PRO A 651 -13.74 3.52 17.14
N PHE A 652 -14.85 2.86 17.51
CA PHE A 652 -14.85 1.79 18.52
C PHE A 652 -14.28 0.44 18.01
N ILE A 653 -14.08 0.28 16.70
CA ILE A 653 -13.50 -0.93 16.09
C ILE A 653 -12.00 -0.73 15.78
N ILE A 654 -11.56 0.52 15.66
CA ILE A 654 -10.17 0.85 15.33
C ILE A 654 -9.27 0.55 16.54
N ASN A 655 -8.36 -0.42 16.37
CA ASN A 655 -7.39 -0.80 17.40
C ASN A 655 -6.04 -0.08 17.23
N SER A 656 -5.65 0.22 15.99
CA SER A 656 -4.45 0.97 15.65
C SER A 656 -4.66 1.71 14.33
N ILE A 657 -3.98 2.86 14.18
CA ILE A 657 -3.89 3.58 12.90
C ILE A 657 -2.47 3.49 12.32
N THR A 658 -1.62 2.66 12.93
CA THR A 658 -0.26 2.42 12.44
C THR A 658 -0.22 1.13 11.64
N ILE A 659 0.34 1.18 10.43
CA ILE A 659 0.72 -0.04 9.69
C ILE A 659 2.16 -0.37 10.04
N SER A 660 2.39 -1.54 10.62
CA SER A 660 3.74 -1.98 10.99
C SER A 660 4.61 -2.20 9.75
N GLN A 661 5.93 -2.06 9.89
CA GLN A 661 6.87 -2.44 8.83
C GLN A 661 6.64 -3.91 8.46
N ILE A 662 6.51 -4.18 7.17
CA ILE A 662 6.21 -5.48 6.58
C ILE A 662 7.14 -5.71 5.40
N GLU A 663 7.50 -6.98 5.17
CA GLU A 663 8.48 -7.37 4.15
C GLU A 663 8.07 -6.88 2.75
N PHE A 664 6.76 -6.96 2.45
CA PHE A 664 6.17 -6.48 1.22
C PHE A 664 5.10 -5.42 1.54
N PRO A 665 5.35 -4.13 1.26
CA PRO A 665 4.40 -3.04 1.56
C PRO A 665 3.18 -3.02 0.62
N LEU A 666 3.33 -3.60 -0.57
CA LEU A 666 2.28 -3.74 -1.58
C LEU A 666 1.52 -5.06 -1.36
N VAL A 667 0.22 -5.07 -1.66
CA VAL A 667 -0.63 -6.25 -1.48
C VAL A 667 -0.36 -7.30 -2.56
N LEU A 668 -0.17 -6.85 -3.79
CA LEU A 668 -0.02 -7.69 -4.98
C LEU A 668 1.29 -7.35 -5.70
N ASP A 669 1.94 -8.34 -6.30
CA ASP A 669 3.08 -8.13 -7.18
C ASP A 669 2.65 -7.86 -8.63
N GLN A 670 3.61 -7.57 -9.51
CA GLN A 670 3.33 -7.23 -10.91
C GLN A 670 2.67 -8.36 -11.72
N TYR A 671 2.73 -9.61 -11.24
CA TYR A 671 2.10 -10.80 -11.81
C TYR A 671 0.79 -11.16 -11.10
N TRP A 672 0.14 -10.17 -10.48
CA TRP A 672 -1.07 -10.32 -9.68
C TRP A 672 -2.23 -11.12 -10.30
N PRO A 673 -2.47 -11.16 -11.63
CA PRO A 673 -3.55 -11.98 -12.18
C PRO A 673 -3.35 -13.47 -11.85
N LEU A 674 -2.11 -13.90 -11.62
CA LEU A 674 -1.74 -15.27 -11.24
C LEU A 674 -1.55 -15.44 -9.72
N TYR A 675 -1.82 -14.40 -8.92
CA TYR A 675 -1.70 -14.47 -7.46
C TYR A 675 -2.49 -15.63 -6.83
N PRO A 676 -3.73 -15.96 -7.26
CA PRO A 676 -4.45 -17.11 -6.71
C PRO A 676 -3.69 -18.44 -6.89
N ILE A 677 -3.03 -18.66 -8.03
CA ILE A 677 -2.20 -19.86 -8.25
C ILE A 677 -1.02 -19.89 -7.29
N LYS A 678 -0.38 -18.74 -7.02
CA LYS A 678 0.70 -18.64 -6.03
C LYS A 678 0.21 -19.05 -4.64
N CYS A 679 -1.01 -18.66 -4.26
CA CYS A 679 -1.60 -19.05 -2.98
C CYS A 679 -1.81 -20.58 -2.90
N VAL A 680 -2.40 -21.19 -3.94
CA VAL A 680 -2.58 -22.65 -4.01
C VAL A 680 -1.24 -23.38 -3.91
N PHE A 681 -0.23 -22.92 -4.65
CA PHE A 681 1.13 -23.47 -4.59
C PHE A 681 1.78 -23.28 -3.19
N LYS A 682 1.64 -22.12 -2.56
CA LYS A 682 2.17 -21.88 -1.21
C LYS A 682 1.50 -22.80 -0.18
N ILE A 683 0.22 -23.10 -0.33
CA ILE A 683 -0.52 -24.03 0.54
C ILE A 683 -0.02 -25.47 0.33
N SER A 684 0.24 -25.89 -0.91
CA SER A 684 0.72 -27.25 -1.20
C SER A 684 2.12 -27.50 -0.64
N GLN A 685 2.97 -26.46 -0.55
CA GLN A 685 4.33 -26.53 0.00
C GLN A 685 4.41 -26.51 1.54
N GLN A 686 3.34 -26.18 2.27
CA GLN A 686 3.39 -26.09 3.74
C GLN A 686 3.40 -27.48 4.39
N PRO A 687 4.31 -27.76 5.36
CA PRO A 687 4.33 -29.04 6.07
C PRO A 687 3.01 -29.25 6.83
N PRO A 688 2.47 -30.49 6.85
CA PRO A 688 1.20 -30.77 7.51
C PRO A 688 1.28 -30.45 9.00
N GLN A 689 0.25 -29.76 9.53
CA GLN A 689 0.15 -29.54 10.96
C GLN A 689 -0.01 -30.89 11.69
N PRO A 690 0.59 -31.05 12.88
CA PRO A 690 0.74 -32.35 13.52
C PRO A 690 -0.56 -33.11 13.85
N GLN A 691 -1.74 -32.47 13.74
CA GLN A 691 -3.02 -33.03 14.18
C GLN A 691 -3.79 -33.85 13.13
N ASP A 692 -3.43 -33.83 11.83
CA ASP A 692 -4.25 -34.45 10.76
C ASP A 692 -3.45 -35.21 9.67
N LYS A 693 -2.36 -35.89 10.05
CA LYS A 693 -1.42 -36.51 9.09
C LYS A 693 -2.06 -37.50 8.11
N THR A 694 -3.01 -38.33 8.52
CA THR A 694 -3.51 -39.45 7.68
C THR A 694 -4.69 -39.11 6.76
N LYS A 695 -5.44 -38.03 7.00
CA LYS A 695 -6.53 -37.59 6.09
C LYS A 695 -6.08 -36.48 5.14
N GLN A 696 -5.18 -35.59 5.56
CA GLN A 696 -4.72 -34.48 4.72
C GLN A 696 -3.71 -34.91 3.64
N GLU A 697 -2.94 -35.98 3.84
CA GLU A 697 -1.99 -36.49 2.83
C GLU A 697 -2.71 -37.06 1.59
N GLN A 698 -3.87 -37.71 1.73
CA GLN A 698 -4.63 -38.24 0.58
C GLN A 698 -5.50 -37.20 -0.14
N LEU A 699 -5.86 -36.09 0.53
CA LEU A 699 -6.71 -35.02 -0.03
C LEU A 699 -5.91 -33.89 -0.69
N ARG A 700 -4.59 -33.79 -0.46
CA ARG A 700 -3.73 -32.75 -1.05
C ARG A 700 -3.32 -33.03 -2.52
N ASP A 701 -3.38 -34.28 -2.94
CA ASP A 701 -2.96 -34.69 -4.30
C ASP A 701 -4.06 -34.51 -5.37
N GLN A 702 -5.32 -34.28 -4.96
CA GLN A 702 -6.45 -34.06 -5.86
C GLN A 702 -6.96 -32.63 -5.70
N SER A 703 -7.08 -31.92 -6.82
CA SER A 703 -7.60 -30.56 -6.83
C SER A 703 -9.07 -30.50 -6.44
N SER A 704 -9.41 -29.52 -5.59
CA SER A 704 -10.81 -29.27 -5.28
C SER A 704 -11.51 -28.59 -6.47
N PRO A 705 -12.84 -28.77 -6.64
CA PRO A 705 -13.60 -28.04 -7.66
C PRO A 705 -13.48 -26.52 -7.53
N GLU A 706 -13.26 -26.02 -6.30
CA GLU A 706 -13.02 -24.61 -6.02
C GLU A 706 -11.66 -24.18 -6.59
N ASP A 707 -10.59 -24.94 -6.36
CA ASP A 707 -9.26 -24.63 -6.91
C ASP A 707 -9.28 -24.61 -8.45
N ILE A 708 -9.93 -25.58 -9.08
CA ILE A 708 -10.07 -25.63 -10.54
C ILE A 708 -10.80 -24.38 -11.05
N LEU A 709 -11.88 -23.96 -10.38
CA LEU A 709 -12.62 -22.76 -10.75
C LEU A 709 -11.76 -21.50 -10.58
N THR A 710 -11.12 -21.33 -9.43
CA THR A 710 -10.26 -20.17 -9.13
C THR A 710 -9.11 -20.07 -10.14
N VAL A 711 -8.43 -21.19 -10.43
CA VAL A 711 -7.33 -21.25 -11.42
C VAL A 711 -7.84 -20.96 -12.83
N THR A 712 -9.03 -21.47 -13.19
CA THR A 712 -9.65 -21.14 -14.48
C THR A 712 -9.91 -19.63 -14.60
N ARG A 713 -10.49 -19.00 -13.56
CA ARG A 713 -10.81 -17.55 -13.58
C ARG A 713 -9.56 -16.68 -13.62
N CYS A 714 -8.50 -17.07 -12.93
CA CYS A 714 -7.25 -16.31 -12.93
C CYS A 714 -6.52 -16.40 -14.27
N LEU A 715 -6.53 -17.57 -14.93
CA LEU A 715 -5.97 -17.74 -16.29
C LEU A 715 -6.80 -17.00 -17.35
N GLN A 716 -8.13 -16.97 -17.20
CA GLN A 716 -9.01 -16.15 -18.05
C GLN A 716 -8.63 -14.67 -17.99
N LEU A 717 -8.43 -14.13 -16.77
CA LEU A 717 -8.02 -12.75 -16.60
C LEU A 717 -6.59 -12.51 -17.13
N THR A 718 -5.67 -13.44 -16.87
CA THR A 718 -4.29 -13.38 -17.37
C THR A 718 -4.27 -13.32 -18.90
N TYR A 719 -5.02 -14.19 -19.57
CA TYR A 719 -5.16 -14.16 -21.02
C TYR A 719 -5.76 -12.85 -21.53
N LEU A 720 -6.80 -12.32 -20.88
CA LEU A 720 -7.38 -11.01 -21.21
C LEU A 720 -6.30 -9.92 -21.19
N THR A 721 -5.51 -9.86 -20.13
CA THR A 721 -4.46 -8.84 -19.98
C THR A 721 -3.34 -8.99 -21.01
N LEU A 722 -2.79 -10.19 -21.19
CA LEU A 722 -1.69 -10.45 -22.11
C LEU A 722 -2.07 -10.23 -23.59
N LYS A 723 -3.30 -10.61 -23.97
CA LYS A 723 -3.78 -10.50 -25.36
C LYS A 723 -4.28 -9.11 -25.71
N HIS A 724 -5.11 -8.52 -24.84
CA HIS A 724 -5.87 -7.32 -25.17
C HIS A 724 -5.35 -6.04 -24.50
N ARG A 725 -4.45 -6.17 -23.52
CA ARG A 725 -3.84 -5.06 -22.76
C ARG A 725 -2.32 -5.22 -22.65
N ARG A 726 -1.71 -5.85 -23.65
CA ARG A 726 -0.29 -6.24 -23.69
C ARG A 726 0.68 -5.14 -23.26
N ASN A 727 0.51 -3.94 -23.82
CA ASN A 727 1.45 -2.84 -23.59
C ASN A 727 1.56 -2.52 -22.10
N THR A 728 0.42 -2.37 -21.41
CA THR A 728 0.39 -2.12 -19.96
C THR A 728 0.93 -3.30 -19.16
N THR A 729 0.55 -4.53 -19.53
CA THR A 729 0.93 -5.74 -18.78
C THR A 729 2.42 -6.04 -18.86
N ILE A 730 3.03 -5.89 -20.04
CA ILE A 730 4.43 -6.27 -20.27
C ILE A 730 5.39 -5.11 -19.93
N HIS A 731 4.94 -3.86 -19.95
CA HIS A 731 5.81 -2.72 -19.67
C HIS A 731 6.52 -2.82 -18.31
N THR A 732 5.82 -3.28 -17.28
CA THR A 732 6.35 -3.38 -15.92
C THR A 732 6.78 -4.80 -15.54
N THR A 733 6.68 -5.78 -16.44
CA THR A 733 6.99 -7.20 -16.13
C THR A 733 8.00 -7.79 -17.11
N THR A 734 8.60 -8.92 -16.73
CA THR A 734 9.43 -9.73 -17.64
C THR A 734 8.64 -10.91 -18.20
N LEU A 735 8.93 -11.28 -19.45
CA LEU A 735 8.36 -12.48 -20.10
C LEU A 735 8.73 -13.76 -19.35
N THR A 736 9.96 -13.84 -18.84
CA THR A 736 10.40 -14.99 -18.04
C THR A 736 9.61 -15.13 -16.75
N GLY A 737 9.31 -14.01 -16.07
CA GLY A 737 8.46 -14.07 -14.89
C GLY A 737 7.04 -14.56 -15.22
N TRP A 738 6.44 -14.18 -16.35
CA TRP A 738 5.14 -14.74 -16.76
C TRP A 738 5.22 -16.25 -16.98
N MET A 739 6.27 -16.71 -17.66
CA MET A 739 6.51 -18.15 -17.88
C MET A 739 6.62 -18.90 -16.55
N TYR A 740 7.40 -18.41 -15.58
CA TYR A 740 7.53 -19.07 -14.28
C TYR A 740 6.22 -19.10 -13.50
N HIS A 741 5.49 -17.98 -13.45
CA HIS A 741 4.22 -17.94 -12.74
C HIS A 741 3.15 -18.82 -13.40
N LEU A 742 3.12 -18.92 -14.72
CA LEU A 742 2.25 -19.86 -15.44
C LEU A 742 2.64 -21.32 -15.15
N SER A 743 3.93 -21.61 -15.01
CA SER A 743 4.40 -22.97 -14.70
C SER A 743 3.93 -23.47 -13.33
N LEU A 744 3.57 -22.58 -12.40
CA LEU A 744 3.02 -22.96 -11.10
C LEU A 744 1.75 -23.78 -11.21
N VAL A 745 1.00 -23.71 -12.31
CA VAL A 745 -0.17 -24.57 -12.56
C VAL A 745 0.20 -26.06 -12.53
N PHE A 746 1.40 -26.42 -12.96
CA PHE A 746 1.88 -27.81 -12.93
C PHE A 746 2.39 -28.25 -11.55
N LEU A 747 2.81 -27.29 -10.73
CA LEU A 747 3.41 -27.53 -9.41
C LEU A 747 2.41 -27.35 -8.26
N ALA A 748 1.26 -26.74 -8.51
CA ALA A 748 0.25 -26.44 -7.50
C ALA A 748 -0.48 -27.70 -7.00
N ALA A 749 -0.87 -28.59 -7.92
CA ALA A 749 -1.42 -29.91 -7.63
C ALA A 749 -1.23 -30.87 -8.82
N ASN A 750 -1.47 -32.17 -8.60
CA ASN A 750 -1.10 -33.22 -9.56
C ASN A 750 -2.03 -33.33 -10.78
N ASP A 751 -3.23 -32.73 -10.72
CA ASP A 751 -4.30 -32.92 -11.71
C ASP A 751 -4.90 -31.61 -12.27
N ILE A 752 -4.61 -30.44 -11.67
CA ILE A 752 -5.20 -29.13 -12.08
C ILE A 752 -4.98 -28.85 -13.58
N PHE A 753 -3.77 -29.10 -14.09
CA PHE A 753 -3.42 -28.84 -15.49
C PHE A 753 -4.13 -29.77 -16.49
N LEU A 754 -4.77 -30.84 -16.00
CA LEU A 754 -5.59 -31.76 -16.81
C LEU A 754 -7.01 -31.24 -17.03
N ASP A 755 -7.45 -30.14 -16.40
CA ASP A 755 -8.73 -29.54 -16.79
C ASP A 755 -8.62 -28.91 -18.19
N ALA A 756 -9.60 -29.18 -19.05
CA ALA A 756 -9.58 -28.76 -20.44
C ALA A 756 -9.57 -27.22 -20.61
N ASN A 757 -10.26 -26.49 -19.73
CA ASN A 757 -10.27 -25.03 -19.78
C ASN A 757 -8.93 -24.48 -19.32
N ILE A 758 -8.41 -24.98 -18.19
CA ILE A 758 -7.11 -24.58 -17.64
C ILE A 758 -6.02 -24.81 -18.68
N ASN A 759 -5.95 -26.00 -19.28
CA ASN A 759 -4.97 -26.33 -20.30
C ASN A 759 -5.09 -25.40 -21.52
N SER A 760 -6.32 -25.14 -22.00
CA SER A 760 -6.55 -24.26 -23.15
C SER A 760 -6.14 -22.80 -22.88
N TYR A 761 -6.47 -22.25 -21.70
CA TYR A 761 -6.05 -20.89 -21.34
C TYR A 761 -4.55 -20.80 -21.06
N LEU A 762 -3.94 -21.85 -20.51
CA LEU A 762 -2.49 -21.92 -20.28
C LEU A 762 -1.73 -21.86 -21.61
N GLN A 763 -2.15 -22.64 -22.62
CA GLN A 763 -1.62 -22.55 -23.98
C GLN A 763 -1.82 -21.15 -24.57
N GLY A 764 -3.02 -20.58 -24.45
CA GLY A 764 -3.32 -19.24 -24.94
C GLY A 764 -2.45 -18.15 -24.32
N CYS A 765 -2.21 -18.23 -23.00
CA CYS A 765 -1.31 -17.30 -22.31
C CYS A 765 0.13 -17.45 -22.81
N LEU A 766 0.61 -18.69 -22.97
CA LEU A 766 1.98 -18.96 -23.45
C LEU A 766 2.22 -18.41 -24.86
N VAL A 767 1.24 -18.56 -25.77
CA VAL A 767 1.31 -17.96 -27.11
C VAL A 767 1.47 -16.45 -27.05
N GLU A 768 0.68 -15.78 -26.21
CA GLU A 768 0.83 -14.34 -26.05
C GLU A 768 2.17 -13.98 -25.41
N VAL A 769 2.70 -14.74 -24.46
CA VAL A 769 4.05 -14.51 -23.91
C VAL A 769 5.12 -14.58 -25.01
N PHE A 770 5.04 -15.57 -25.92
CA PHE A 770 6.03 -15.78 -26.99
C PHE A 770 5.83 -14.93 -28.24
N ARG A 771 4.71 -14.21 -28.34
CA ARG A 771 4.41 -13.32 -29.46
C ARG A 771 5.52 -12.30 -29.71
N ASN A 772 5.72 -11.93 -30.98
CA ASN A 772 6.73 -10.97 -31.44
C ASN A 772 8.19 -11.36 -31.05
N GLY A 773 8.51 -12.65 -31.06
CA GLY A 773 9.86 -13.13 -30.74
C GLY A 773 10.16 -13.26 -29.25
N GLY A 774 9.14 -13.21 -28.39
CA GLY A 774 9.29 -13.32 -26.93
C GLY A 774 9.98 -14.61 -26.47
N TYR A 775 9.86 -15.70 -27.23
CA TYR A 775 10.53 -16.99 -26.96
C TYR A 775 12.07 -16.90 -26.90
N ALA A 776 12.67 -15.93 -27.60
CA ALA A 776 14.12 -15.72 -27.65
C ALA A 776 14.63 -14.69 -26.63
N ASN A 777 13.73 -13.96 -25.98
CA ASN A 777 14.05 -12.86 -25.06
C ASN A 777 13.81 -13.24 -23.59
N LEU A 778 13.89 -14.53 -23.25
CA LEU A 778 13.73 -14.99 -21.88
C LEU A 778 15.07 -14.86 -21.14
N ASP A 779 15.06 -14.09 -20.05
CA ASP A 779 16.22 -13.90 -19.17
C ASP A 779 16.54 -15.16 -18.35
N THR A 780 17.67 -15.77 -18.65
CA THR A 780 18.21 -16.97 -17.99
C THR A 780 18.88 -16.69 -16.64
N ASN A 781 19.02 -15.42 -16.24
CA ASN A 781 19.58 -15.01 -14.95
C ASN A 781 18.53 -14.46 -13.97
N SER A 782 17.26 -14.47 -14.38
CA SER A 782 16.15 -14.00 -13.57
C SER A 782 16.01 -14.83 -12.28
N LYS A 783 15.66 -14.18 -11.16
CA LYS A 783 15.38 -14.89 -9.90
C LYS A 783 13.90 -15.23 -9.81
N PHE A 784 13.59 -16.44 -9.32
CA PHE A 784 12.21 -16.85 -9.06
C PHE A 784 12.00 -17.06 -7.56
N GLU A 785 10.99 -16.41 -7.00
CA GLU A 785 10.70 -16.47 -5.56
C GLU A 785 10.45 -17.92 -5.12
N GLY A 786 11.08 -18.33 -4.02
CA GLY A 786 10.97 -19.70 -3.48
C GLY A 786 12.03 -20.69 -4.00
N TYR A 787 12.89 -20.29 -4.95
CA TYR A 787 13.95 -21.14 -5.49
C TYR A 787 15.33 -20.51 -5.33
N SER A 788 16.33 -21.32 -4.97
CA SER A 788 17.71 -20.85 -4.75
C SER A 788 18.44 -20.56 -6.06
N ALA A 789 18.21 -21.42 -7.06
CA ALA A 789 18.65 -21.25 -8.43
C ALA A 789 17.53 -21.67 -9.41
N LEU A 790 17.53 -21.10 -10.62
CA LEU A 790 16.54 -21.44 -11.65
C LEU A 790 16.56 -22.92 -12.05
N ILE A 791 17.72 -23.57 -11.95
CA ILE A 791 17.85 -25.00 -12.23
C ILE A 791 17.06 -25.85 -11.22
N ASP A 792 16.85 -25.37 -9.99
CA ASP A 792 16.04 -26.06 -8.97
C ASP A 792 14.56 -26.06 -9.36
N TRP A 793 14.07 -24.94 -9.90
CA TRP A 793 12.71 -24.86 -10.45
C TRP A 793 12.53 -25.86 -11.59
N TYR A 794 13.49 -25.91 -12.53
CA TYR A 794 13.40 -26.82 -13.66
C TYR A 794 13.49 -28.29 -13.22
N ARG A 795 14.32 -28.60 -12.21
CA ARG A 795 14.37 -29.93 -11.60
C ARG A 795 13.00 -30.35 -11.07
N ASN A 796 12.35 -29.50 -10.28
CA ASN A 796 11.03 -29.79 -9.75
C ASN A 796 9.99 -29.99 -10.87
N MET A 797 10.05 -29.19 -11.94
CA MET A 797 9.18 -29.36 -13.12
C MET A 797 9.39 -30.71 -13.82
N VAL A 798 10.64 -31.14 -14.01
CA VAL A 798 10.96 -32.43 -14.65
C VAL A 798 10.54 -33.60 -13.77
N GLU A 799 10.79 -33.53 -12.46
CA GLU A 799 10.38 -34.56 -11.49
C GLU A 799 8.85 -34.69 -11.42
N GLN A 800 8.14 -33.56 -11.37
CA GLN A 800 6.69 -33.54 -11.39
C GLN A 800 6.13 -34.09 -12.71
N PHE A 801 6.76 -33.78 -13.85
CA PHE A 801 6.36 -34.31 -15.15
C PHE A 801 6.49 -35.83 -15.22
N MET A 802 7.60 -36.39 -14.73
CA MET A 802 7.78 -37.85 -14.69
C MET A 802 6.73 -38.55 -13.80
N SER A 803 6.32 -37.87 -12.73
CA SER A 803 5.44 -38.44 -11.71
C SER A 803 3.97 -38.44 -12.14
N VAL A 804 3.48 -37.33 -12.69
CA VAL A 804 2.03 -37.11 -12.85
C VAL A 804 1.59 -36.49 -14.18
N SER A 805 2.48 -36.30 -15.17
CA SER A 805 2.11 -35.60 -16.42
C SER A 805 1.13 -36.34 -17.31
N TYR A 806 1.06 -37.67 -17.20
CA TYR A 806 0.38 -38.55 -18.16
C TYR A 806 0.80 -38.32 -19.64
N GLY A 807 1.96 -37.69 -19.89
CA GLY A 807 2.41 -37.31 -21.23
C GLY A 807 1.70 -36.08 -21.81
N ASP A 808 1.22 -35.16 -20.95
CA ASP A 808 0.56 -33.94 -21.39
C ASP A 808 1.43 -33.07 -22.31
N SER A 809 0.85 -32.69 -23.45
CA SER A 809 1.57 -31.94 -24.50
C SER A 809 1.92 -30.52 -24.06
N THR A 810 1.06 -29.85 -23.27
CA THR A 810 1.31 -28.49 -22.78
C THR A 810 2.40 -28.49 -21.72
N PHE A 811 2.36 -29.43 -20.78
CA PHE A 811 3.43 -29.62 -19.80
C PHE A 811 4.76 -29.95 -20.49
N ALA A 812 4.74 -30.88 -21.46
CA ALA A 812 5.93 -31.20 -22.25
C ALA A 812 6.48 -29.96 -22.98
N LEU A 813 5.63 -29.07 -23.51
CA LEU A 813 6.04 -27.84 -24.17
C LEU A 813 6.75 -26.88 -23.20
N PHE A 814 6.25 -26.73 -21.96
CA PHE A 814 6.93 -25.93 -20.95
C PHE A 814 8.34 -26.46 -20.63
N LEU A 815 8.51 -27.80 -20.62
CA LEU A 815 9.82 -28.40 -20.41
C LEU A 815 10.79 -28.22 -21.58
N THR A 816 10.30 -27.96 -22.80
CA THR A 816 11.19 -27.69 -23.93
C THR A 816 11.77 -26.28 -23.88
N ILE A 817 11.13 -25.29 -23.24
CA ILE A 817 11.57 -23.89 -23.26
C ILE A 817 13.05 -23.73 -22.88
N PRO A 818 13.54 -24.34 -21.78
CA PRO A 818 14.94 -24.25 -21.36
C PRO A 818 15.91 -25.16 -22.14
N LEU A 819 15.43 -25.85 -23.19
CA LEU A 819 16.26 -26.70 -24.05
C LEU A 819 16.81 -25.97 -25.29
N GLN A 820 16.41 -24.71 -25.50
CA GLN A 820 16.95 -23.88 -26.58
C GLN A 820 18.47 -23.70 -26.40
N GLN A 821 19.20 -23.51 -27.50
CA GLN A 821 20.66 -23.52 -27.49
C GLN A 821 21.26 -22.37 -26.68
N TYR A 822 20.58 -21.22 -26.62
CA TYR A 822 21.03 -20.06 -25.85
C TYR A 822 20.89 -20.23 -24.32
N TRP A 823 20.11 -21.21 -23.85
CA TRP A 823 20.00 -21.51 -22.42
C TRP A 823 21.24 -22.23 -21.90
N PRO A 824 21.57 -22.09 -20.60
CA PRO A 824 22.68 -22.81 -20.00
C PRO A 824 22.55 -24.33 -20.21
N VAL A 825 23.67 -24.97 -20.57
CA VAL A 825 23.71 -26.40 -20.90
C VAL A 825 23.22 -27.31 -19.76
N ASP A 826 23.28 -26.84 -18.52
CA ASP A 826 22.85 -27.58 -17.33
C ASP A 826 21.38 -27.99 -17.38
N PHE A 827 20.50 -27.17 -17.97
CA PHE A 827 19.09 -27.52 -18.17
C PHE A 827 18.95 -28.71 -19.14
N ARG A 828 19.72 -28.70 -20.24
CA ARG A 828 19.75 -29.81 -21.19
C ARG A 828 20.33 -31.07 -20.54
N LYS A 829 21.42 -30.96 -19.78
CA LYS A 829 22.04 -32.08 -19.05
C LYS A 829 21.09 -32.70 -18.03
N LEU A 830 20.29 -31.89 -17.35
CA LEU A 830 19.33 -32.35 -16.35
C LEU A 830 18.24 -33.24 -16.95
N LEU A 831 17.66 -32.84 -18.09
CA LEU A 831 16.60 -33.60 -18.74
C LEU A 831 17.13 -34.83 -19.48
N TRP A 832 18.21 -34.68 -20.26
CA TRP A 832 18.74 -35.76 -21.09
C TRP A 832 19.67 -36.72 -20.34
N GLY A 833 20.12 -36.35 -19.15
CA GLY A 833 20.99 -37.15 -18.29
C GLY A 833 20.22 -37.70 -17.11
N ASP A 834 20.21 -36.93 -16.01
CA ASP A 834 19.74 -37.36 -14.69
C ASP A 834 18.28 -37.85 -14.70
N ASN A 835 17.46 -37.31 -15.62
CA ASN A 835 16.03 -37.61 -15.72
C ASN A 835 15.62 -38.15 -17.11
N ASN A 836 16.47 -38.95 -17.75
CA ASN A 836 16.22 -39.49 -19.10
C ASN A 836 14.90 -40.30 -19.22
N VAL A 837 14.36 -40.82 -18.12
CA VAL A 837 13.04 -41.47 -18.06
C VAL A 837 11.93 -40.52 -18.55
N ALA A 838 12.04 -39.22 -18.27
CA ALA A 838 11.10 -38.21 -18.72
C ALA A 838 10.92 -38.20 -20.25
N LEU A 839 12.00 -38.45 -21.00
CA LEU A 839 12.02 -38.41 -22.48
C LEU A 839 10.99 -39.37 -23.08
N GLN A 840 10.67 -40.47 -22.41
CA GLN A 840 9.71 -41.46 -22.90
C GLN A 840 8.27 -40.96 -22.95
N PHE A 841 7.94 -39.89 -22.22
CA PHE A 841 6.59 -39.31 -22.15
C PHE A 841 6.39 -38.12 -23.11
N PHE A 842 7.45 -37.57 -23.71
CA PHE A 842 7.35 -36.47 -24.67
C PHE A 842 6.74 -36.92 -26.00
N ARG A 843 5.53 -36.47 -26.34
CA ARG A 843 4.84 -36.85 -27.60
C ARG A 843 4.79 -35.74 -28.65
N LEU A 844 5.44 -34.60 -28.40
CA LEU A 844 5.42 -33.43 -29.26
C LEU A 844 6.04 -33.69 -30.64
N THR A 845 5.34 -33.28 -31.70
CA THR A 845 5.89 -33.23 -33.06
C THR A 845 6.72 -31.98 -33.28
N THR A 846 7.56 -31.98 -34.31
CA THR A 846 8.35 -30.80 -34.68
C THR A 846 7.45 -29.61 -35.06
N GLU A 847 6.39 -29.85 -35.83
CA GLU A 847 5.42 -28.82 -36.24
C GLU A 847 4.65 -28.24 -35.05
N GLN A 848 4.33 -29.07 -34.05
CA GLN A 848 3.68 -28.60 -32.83
C GLN A 848 4.56 -27.66 -32.01
N VAL A 849 5.87 -27.93 -31.93
CA VAL A 849 6.79 -27.03 -31.22
C VAL A 849 7.06 -25.76 -32.04
N ASP A 850 7.23 -25.89 -33.36
CA ASP A 850 7.56 -24.77 -34.27
C ASP A 850 6.50 -23.65 -34.25
N GLN A 851 5.25 -23.97 -33.93
CA GLN A 851 4.16 -23.00 -33.74
C GLN A 851 4.40 -22.02 -32.57
N PHE A 852 5.16 -22.44 -31.55
CA PHE A 852 5.41 -21.66 -30.34
C PHE A 852 6.84 -21.13 -30.32
N ILE A 853 7.80 -21.98 -30.67
CA ILE A 853 9.23 -21.70 -30.65
C ILE A 853 9.83 -22.26 -31.95
N PRO A 854 10.44 -21.43 -32.81
CA PRO A 854 11.07 -21.91 -34.03
C PRO A 854 12.09 -23.00 -33.74
N VAL A 855 12.00 -24.12 -34.45
CA VAL A 855 12.80 -25.32 -34.18
C VAL A 855 14.31 -25.02 -34.28
N GLN A 856 14.70 -24.02 -35.07
CA GLN A 856 16.08 -23.55 -35.19
C GLN A 856 16.67 -23.12 -33.84
N GLN A 857 15.88 -22.61 -32.89
CA GLN A 857 16.36 -22.24 -31.55
C GLN A 857 16.91 -23.44 -30.76
N PHE A 858 16.55 -24.67 -31.13
CA PHE A 858 17.05 -25.90 -30.50
C PHE A 858 18.23 -26.52 -31.27
N LEU A 859 18.41 -26.15 -32.53
CA LEU A 859 19.41 -26.70 -33.42
C LEU A 859 20.64 -25.80 -33.52
N GLU A 860 20.47 -24.48 -33.42
CA GLU A 860 21.53 -23.50 -33.65
C GLU A 860 21.76 -22.60 -32.42
N PRO A 861 23.02 -22.33 -32.03
CA PRO A 861 24.24 -22.94 -32.58
C PRO A 861 24.33 -24.44 -32.26
N ALA A 862 25.12 -25.16 -33.06
CA ALA A 862 25.44 -26.56 -32.81
C ALA A 862 26.01 -26.80 -31.40
N GLU A 863 25.56 -27.86 -30.73
CA GLU A 863 26.02 -28.21 -29.38
C GLU A 863 27.53 -28.48 -29.36
N GLN A 864 28.23 -27.86 -28.41
CA GLN A 864 29.69 -27.99 -28.26
C GLN A 864 30.09 -28.74 -27.00
N ASP A 865 29.17 -28.92 -26.05
CA ASP A 865 29.45 -29.66 -24.82
C ASP A 865 29.52 -31.17 -25.09
N GLU A 866 30.72 -31.75 -25.00
CA GLU A 866 30.95 -33.18 -25.21
C GLU A 866 30.06 -34.06 -24.33
N GLY A 867 29.86 -33.63 -23.07
CA GLY A 867 29.03 -34.34 -22.10
C GLY A 867 27.55 -34.36 -22.46
N MET A 868 27.07 -33.42 -23.27
CA MET A 868 25.72 -33.35 -23.80
C MET A 868 25.59 -34.15 -25.10
N ILE A 869 26.57 -34.06 -26.00
CA ILE A 869 26.61 -34.86 -27.24
C ILE A 869 26.59 -36.36 -26.93
N ILE A 870 27.35 -36.80 -25.91
CA ILE A 870 27.34 -38.19 -25.43
C ILE A 870 25.92 -38.60 -24.99
N LYS A 871 25.19 -37.73 -24.29
CA LYS A 871 23.80 -38.00 -23.87
C LYS A 871 22.86 -38.11 -25.07
N TYR A 872 22.98 -37.23 -26.07
CA TYR A 872 22.19 -37.35 -27.31
C TYR A 872 22.45 -38.67 -28.03
N ARG A 873 23.73 -39.06 -28.19
CA ARG A 873 24.12 -40.33 -28.80
C ARG A 873 23.61 -41.53 -28.00
N SER A 874 23.70 -41.46 -26.66
CA SER A 874 23.17 -42.49 -25.76
C SER A 874 21.66 -42.65 -25.90
N ALA A 875 20.90 -41.54 -25.87
CA ALA A 875 19.44 -41.57 -25.99
C ALA A 875 18.97 -42.15 -27.34
N LEU A 876 19.70 -41.90 -28.43
CA LEU A 876 19.45 -42.49 -29.74
C LEU A 876 19.83 -43.99 -29.78
N GLY A 877 21.01 -44.34 -29.24
CA GLY A 877 21.54 -45.70 -29.24
C GLY A 877 20.76 -46.67 -28.35
N CYS A 878 20.26 -46.20 -27.20
CA CYS A 878 19.42 -46.97 -26.28
C CYS A 878 17.92 -46.96 -26.67
N HIS A 879 17.55 -46.32 -27.78
CA HIS A 879 16.16 -46.15 -28.23
C HIS A 879 15.24 -45.47 -27.19
N GLU A 880 15.82 -44.61 -26.35
CA GLU A 880 15.08 -43.76 -25.41
C GLU A 880 14.30 -42.66 -26.13
N VAL A 881 14.78 -42.26 -27.32
CA VAL A 881 14.11 -41.31 -28.20
C VAL A 881 14.02 -41.92 -29.61
N THR A 882 12.83 -41.93 -30.20
CA THR A 882 12.60 -42.50 -31.56
C THR A 882 11.76 -41.57 -32.42
N VAL A 883 11.91 -41.66 -33.76
CA VAL A 883 11.14 -40.87 -34.74
C VAL A 883 9.63 -40.99 -34.51
N LYS A 884 9.13 -42.18 -34.18
CA LYS A 884 7.69 -42.44 -34.02
C LYS A 884 7.15 -41.96 -32.67
N ARG A 885 7.91 -42.13 -31.59
CA ARG A 885 7.44 -41.86 -30.23
C ARG A 885 7.68 -40.41 -29.81
N ASN A 886 8.82 -39.84 -30.21
CA ASN A 886 9.31 -38.55 -29.74
C ASN A 886 9.88 -37.73 -30.92
N PRO A 887 9.05 -37.35 -31.94
CA PRO A 887 9.58 -36.82 -33.20
C PRO A 887 10.44 -35.55 -33.04
N PHE A 888 10.03 -34.61 -32.18
CA PHE A 888 10.78 -33.38 -31.92
C PHE A 888 12.14 -33.66 -31.25
N LEU A 889 12.14 -34.39 -30.13
CA LEU A 889 13.38 -34.71 -29.40
C LEU A 889 14.34 -35.53 -30.27
N TYR A 890 13.81 -36.44 -31.10
CA TYR A 890 14.64 -37.22 -32.05
C TYR A 890 15.34 -36.30 -33.04
N LYS A 891 14.64 -35.30 -33.59
CA LYS A 891 15.23 -34.33 -34.52
C LYS A 891 16.37 -33.55 -33.88
N VAL A 892 16.18 -33.08 -32.64
CA VAL A 892 17.23 -32.36 -31.87
C VAL A 892 18.44 -33.26 -31.61
N ALA A 893 18.22 -34.45 -31.06
CA ALA A 893 19.32 -35.38 -30.76
C ALA A 893 20.06 -35.84 -32.01
N ALA A 894 19.34 -36.16 -33.10
CA ALA A 894 19.95 -36.58 -34.36
C ALA A 894 20.82 -35.47 -34.96
N HIS A 895 20.33 -34.22 -34.98
CA HIS A 895 21.09 -33.09 -35.48
C HIS A 895 22.43 -32.93 -34.75
N HIS A 896 22.41 -32.85 -33.41
CA HIS A 896 23.62 -32.64 -32.60
C HIS A 896 24.51 -33.89 -32.46
N ALA A 897 23.97 -35.10 -32.66
CA ALA A 897 24.78 -36.32 -32.62
C ALA A 897 25.62 -36.54 -33.89
N HIS A 898 25.19 -35.96 -35.02
CA HIS A 898 25.84 -36.05 -36.33
C HIS A 898 26.91 -34.98 -36.58
N ILE A 899 26.92 -33.93 -35.76
CA ILE A 899 27.97 -32.92 -35.66
C ILE A 899 29.11 -33.51 -34.81
#